data_AF-A0A6N2E2H5-F1
#
_entry.id   AF-A0A6N2E2H5-F1
#
_cell.length_a   1.000
_cell.length_b   1.000
_cell.length_c   1.000
_cell.angle_alpha   90.00
_cell.angle_beta   90.00
_cell.angle_gamma   90.00
#
_symmetry.space_group_name_H-M   'P 1'
#
loop_
_entity.id
_entity.type
_entity.pdbx_description
1 polymer ?
#
loop_
_entity_poly.entity_id
_entity_poly.type
_entity_poly.pdbx_seq_one_letter_code
_entity_poly.pdbx_strand_id
1 'polypeptide(L)'
;MSILIRRLVYLCMGVLGGLAVWPAVELMLSVQHRFPTYLLFSLTSGAMFGAIMGGFFGMIDGMIAGAARRILSGAGFGVLIGAGGGALGFLIGQMVLFLLSDPDVVGIAVSRALGWAVLGLCVGASEGIRRMSWRRAAMGIVGGFLGGLLGGTAIEIVPFWLPEAVARPAGLVVFGFLVSGMYSLVESWQSRGLLRLLNGLYKGKEFILNQRSIRIGASRGSDVFLAGYSRVAERHAEVRELKGELSLVALSEDHPTKINDEQLGATSQRVLKFDDVIQIGSAKFLFRPLLVLWLVFLGTLVVGPGRLHAQNLRVAQVNTARLLTYQTVDIYLGITDADGNPIEGIGADQLRVYESPDGLTYTEVPVLAVEERAAETEGITVLLLVDNSGSMYATVDGRPTQDPAATRMAGVRGAIRSFLAEIDHPRDRVALAEFNTHYTLLTEATDSLRTVELLLDTITRPRPQDAYTELYRAISLATESLESGEGEGRRALLVLTDGENYPFTVHSGQPHPVYGDELVTAEETLEHLQRSAVGVFGISFAGGTDPMLQEIANAGGGLVYDAADGDELGAIYSDIRERILQEYRVRYRAAITPTEQRYLRVVMELPEGTAEQERSYFAGTLFGLPRDDFGPLFGIPFLVAVLLAAALARLRFLNRRSSANVEILDLRGRSTQVLNLSGQQTVIGASADADITLSHSPDMQDKHATIVFDEKRGSYTVVSVQPVEVNNHLTTRRELEPGDVIQLPGATVVFDRPERPSRTE
;
A
#
# COMPACT_ATOMS: atom_id res chain seq x y z
N MET A 1 30.54 12.90 4.31
CA MET A 1 29.38 12.68 3.43
C MET A 1 28.18 13.38 4.04
N SER A 2 27.62 14.36 3.32
CA SER A 2 26.43 15.12 3.76
C SER A 2 25.16 14.29 3.63
N ILE A 3 24.09 14.69 4.31
CA ILE A 3 22.75 14.10 4.21
C ILE A 3 22.24 14.14 2.77
N LEU A 4 22.54 15.20 2.01
CA LEU A 4 22.16 15.30 0.59
C LEU A 4 22.79 14.18 -0.24
N ILE A 5 24.10 13.95 -0.12
CA ILE A 5 24.77 12.86 -0.85
C ILE A 5 24.24 11.51 -0.35
N ARG A 6 23.96 11.37 0.95
CA ARG A 6 23.37 10.16 1.52
C ARG A 6 22.01 9.84 0.90
N ARG A 7 21.12 10.84 0.84
CA ARG A 7 19.81 10.76 0.18
C ARG A 7 19.96 10.39 -1.30
N LEU A 8 20.90 11.01 -2.00
CA LEU A 8 21.18 10.67 -3.40
C LEU A 8 21.63 9.21 -3.57
N VAL A 9 22.44 8.66 -2.65
CA VAL A 9 22.78 7.23 -2.70
C VAL A 9 21.56 6.34 -2.50
N TYR A 10 20.66 6.65 -1.54
CA TYR A 10 19.41 5.90 -1.40
C TYR A 10 18.58 5.93 -2.69
N LEU A 11 18.36 7.12 -3.26
CA LEU A 11 17.58 7.31 -4.47
C LEU A 11 18.19 6.58 -5.67
N CYS A 12 19.51 6.71 -5.88
CA CYS A 12 20.21 5.99 -6.95
C CYS A 12 20.07 4.48 -6.78
N MET A 13 20.22 3.95 -5.57
CA MET A 13 20.08 2.50 -5.34
C MET A 13 18.65 2.02 -5.54
N GLY A 14 17.64 2.82 -5.21
CA GLY A 14 16.25 2.54 -5.54
C GLY A 14 15.98 2.51 -7.04
N VAL A 15 16.46 3.51 -7.78
CA VAL A 15 16.36 3.56 -9.25
C VAL A 15 17.04 2.35 -9.90
N LEU A 16 18.25 2.00 -9.45
CA LEU A 16 18.96 0.84 -9.97
C LEU A 16 18.27 -0.48 -9.60
N GLY A 17 17.68 -0.57 -8.39
CA GLY A 17 16.85 -1.71 -7.99
C GLY A 17 15.62 -1.88 -8.88
N GLY A 18 14.90 -0.79 -9.16
CA GLY A 18 13.76 -0.79 -10.08
C GLY A 18 14.14 -1.16 -11.52
N LEU A 19 15.28 -0.65 -12.01
CA LEU A 19 15.82 -1.02 -13.32
C LEU A 19 16.21 -2.51 -13.40
N ALA A 20 16.78 -3.05 -12.32
CA ALA A 20 17.17 -4.46 -12.24
C ALA A 20 15.97 -5.39 -12.10
N VAL A 21 14.93 -4.99 -11.35
CA VAL A 21 13.80 -5.89 -11.09
C VAL A 21 12.92 -6.07 -12.34
N TRP A 22 12.86 -5.09 -13.23
CA TRP A 22 12.00 -5.12 -14.41
C TRP A 22 12.23 -6.35 -15.32
N PRO A 23 13.45 -6.64 -15.82
CA PRO A 23 13.68 -7.83 -16.63
C PRO A 23 13.30 -9.15 -15.94
N ALA A 24 13.45 -9.19 -14.62
CA ALA A 24 13.13 -10.37 -13.83
C ALA A 24 11.62 -10.56 -13.68
N VAL A 25 10.86 -9.46 -13.51
CA VAL A 25 9.39 -9.46 -13.54
C VAL A 25 8.87 -9.95 -14.90
N GLU A 26 9.39 -9.42 -16.01
CA GLU A 26 8.99 -9.86 -17.36
C GLU A 26 9.28 -11.33 -17.60
N LEU A 27 10.46 -11.80 -17.18
CA LEU A 27 10.80 -13.21 -17.24
C LEU A 27 9.77 -14.04 -16.47
N MET A 28 9.43 -13.63 -15.24
CA MET A 28 8.48 -14.34 -14.39
C MET A 28 7.09 -14.44 -15.02
N LEU A 29 6.58 -13.34 -15.59
CA LEU A 29 5.31 -13.30 -16.31
C LEU A 29 5.35 -14.20 -17.56
N SER A 30 6.43 -14.17 -18.34
CA SER A 30 6.58 -14.99 -19.55
C SER A 30 6.56 -16.50 -19.26
N VAL A 31 7.02 -16.90 -18.06
CA VAL A 31 7.06 -18.31 -17.64
C VAL A 31 5.92 -18.69 -16.70
N GLN A 32 4.94 -17.80 -16.47
CA GLN A 32 3.83 -18.03 -15.54
C GLN A 32 3.10 -19.35 -15.86
N HIS A 33 2.82 -19.63 -17.14
CA HIS A 33 2.19 -20.86 -17.61
C HIS A 33 2.93 -22.16 -17.23
N ARG A 34 4.23 -22.08 -16.87
CA ARG A 34 5.06 -23.23 -16.46
C ARG A 34 4.98 -23.52 -14.97
N PHE A 35 4.39 -22.62 -14.18
CA PHE A 35 4.25 -22.85 -12.74
C PHE A 35 3.12 -23.84 -12.47
N PRO A 36 3.30 -24.75 -11.51
CA PRO A 36 2.30 -25.76 -11.20
C PRO A 36 1.11 -25.20 -10.42
N THR A 37 1.24 -24.06 -9.72
CA THR A 37 0.17 -23.40 -8.96
C THR A 37 0.38 -21.88 -8.86
N TYR A 38 -0.71 -21.12 -8.67
CA TYR A 38 -0.66 -19.67 -8.38
C TYR A 38 0.11 -19.35 -7.09
N LEU A 39 0.01 -20.21 -6.07
CA LEU A 39 0.78 -20.07 -4.83
C LEU A 39 2.30 -20.07 -5.09
N LEU A 40 2.79 -21.06 -5.83
CA LEU A 40 4.21 -21.20 -6.12
C LEU A 40 4.71 -20.08 -7.04
N PHE A 41 3.90 -19.67 -8.02
CA PHE A 41 4.17 -18.48 -8.83
C PHE A 41 4.29 -17.23 -7.94
N SER A 42 3.34 -17.01 -7.02
CA SER A 42 3.30 -15.82 -6.16
C SER A 42 4.47 -15.75 -5.19
N LEU A 43 4.78 -16.88 -4.52
CA LEU A 43 5.92 -16.99 -3.62
C LEU A 43 7.25 -16.78 -4.35
N THR A 44 7.41 -17.36 -5.54
CA THR A 44 8.65 -17.24 -6.33
C THR A 44 8.81 -15.82 -6.89
N SER A 45 7.73 -15.22 -7.37
CA SER A 45 7.67 -13.83 -7.84
C SER A 45 8.07 -12.85 -6.74
N GLY A 46 7.46 -12.99 -5.56
CA GLY A 46 7.79 -12.18 -4.40
C GLY A 46 9.23 -12.38 -3.93
N ALA A 47 9.69 -13.64 -3.85
CA ALA A 47 11.07 -13.94 -3.45
C ALA A 47 12.08 -13.32 -4.40
N MET A 48 11.86 -13.42 -5.71
CA MET A 48 12.70 -12.82 -6.73
C MET A 48 12.71 -11.28 -6.60
N PHE A 49 11.54 -10.66 -6.46
CA PHE A 49 11.42 -9.20 -6.35
C PHE A 49 12.14 -8.68 -5.12
N GLY A 50 11.84 -9.28 -3.97
CA GLY A 50 12.44 -8.92 -2.69
C GLY A 50 13.93 -9.21 -2.63
N ALA A 51 14.42 -10.29 -3.25
CA ALA A 51 15.85 -10.59 -3.34
C ALA A 51 16.61 -9.49 -4.07
N ILE A 52 16.10 -9.05 -5.23
CA ILE A 52 16.72 -7.99 -6.03
C ILE A 52 16.71 -6.68 -5.23
N MET A 53 15.52 -6.21 -4.81
CA MET A 53 15.39 -4.95 -4.08
C MET A 53 16.18 -4.95 -2.77
N GLY A 54 16.12 -6.03 -2.00
CA GLY A 54 16.86 -6.22 -0.75
C GLY A 54 18.38 -6.24 -0.97
N GLY A 55 18.86 -6.84 -2.07
CA GLY A 55 20.26 -6.78 -2.46
C GLY A 55 20.73 -5.35 -2.72
N PHE A 56 19.97 -4.56 -3.48
CA PHE A 56 20.28 -3.15 -3.77
C PHE A 56 20.26 -2.29 -2.50
N PHE A 57 19.25 -2.44 -1.65
CA PHE A 57 19.17 -1.69 -0.39
C PHE A 57 20.24 -2.11 0.63
N GLY A 58 20.56 -3.40 0.71
CA GLY A 58 21.60 -3.91 1.59
C GLY A 58 23.00 -3.35 1.30
N MET A 59 23.26 -2.90 0.06
CA MET A 59 24.53 -2.27 -0.33
C MET A 59 24.71 -0.85 0.25
N ILE A 60 23.62 -0.13 0.52
CA ILE A 60 23.62 1.31 0.83
C ILE A 60 24.52 1.65 2.02
N ASP A 61 24.39 0.92 3.13
CA ASP A 61 25.18 1.14 4.33
C ASP A 61 26.69 0.92 4.10
N GLY A 62 27.03 -0.10 3.31
CA GLY A 62 28.41 -0.39 2.96
C GLY A 62 29.04 0.71 2.11
N MET A 63 28.25 1.30 1.21
CA MET A 63 28.65 2.40 0.34
C MET A 63 28.85 3.69 1.14
N ILE A 64 27.93 4.01 2.06
CA ILE A 64 28.06 5.16 2.96
C ILE A 64 29.28 5.00 3.89
N ALA A 65 29.55 3.77 4.33
CA ALA A 65 30.73 3.46 5.14
C ALA A 65 32.04 3.41 4.34
N GLY A 66 31.99 3.37 3.00
CA GLY A 66 33.16 3.21 2.13
C GLY A 66 33.86 1.85 2.29
N ALA A 67 33.13 0.80 2.71
CA ALA A 67 33.69 -0.49 3.09
C ALA A 67 33.19 -1.63 2.20
N ALA A 68 34.02 -2.08 1.25
CA ALA A 68 33.66 -3.09 0.24
C ALA A 68 33.11 -4.40 0.83
N ARG A 69 33.71 -4.92 1.93
CA ARG A 69 33.22 -6.13 2.60
C ARG A 69 31.82 -5.93 3.20
N ARG A 70 31.51 -4.73 3.70
CA ARG A 70 30.18 -4.39 4.22
C ARG A 70 29.15 -4.25 3.10
N ILE A 71 29.55 -3.81 1.91
CA ILE A 71 28.69 -3.78 0.72
C ILE A 71 28.30 -5.20 0.35
N LEU A 72 29.27 -6.11 0.20
CA LEU A 72 29.01 -7.48 -0.21
C LEU A 72 28.21 -8.28 0.83
N SER A 73 28.58 -8.17 2.12
CA SER A 73 27.79 -8.81 3.18
C SER A 73 26.39 -8.20 3.29
N GLY A 74 26.28 -6.88 3.13
CA GLY A 74 25.01 -6.17 3.13
C GLY A 74 24.09 -6.64 2.01
N ALA A 75 24.60 -6.75 0.78
CA ALA A 75 23.89 -7.30 -0.36
C ALA A 75 23.44 -8.74 -0.12
N GLY A 76 24.33 -9.62 0.35
CA GLY A 76 24.01 -11.03 0.59
C GLY A 76 22.91 -11.24 1.64
N PHE A 77 23.01 -10.57 2.79
CA PHE A 77 21.93 -10.61 3.80
C PHE A 77 20.65 -9.94 3.29
N GLY A 78 20.78 -8.86 2.52
CA GLY A 78 19.67 -8.16 1.88
C GLY A 78 18.91 -9.06 0.90
N VAL A 79 19.61 -9.88 0.12
CA VAL A 79 19.00 -10.87 -0.78
C VAL A 79 18.20 -11.90 0.00
N LEU A 80 18.77 -12.47 1.07
CA LEU A 80 18.11 -13.54 1.84
C LEU A 80 16.85 -13.04 2.58
N ILE A 81 16.98 -11.94 3.33
CA ILE A 81 15.85 -11.38 4.09
C ILE A 81 14.84 -10.74 3.14
N GLY A 82 15.34 -10.09 2.09
CA GLY A 82 14.53 -9.54 1.02
C GLY A 82 13.70 -10.61 0.32
N ALA A 83 14.26 -11.79 0.02
CA ALA A 83 13.51 -12.90 -0.57
C ALA A 83 12.38 -13.38 0.34
N GLY A 84 12.65 -13.57 1.64
CA GLY A 84 11.62 -13.97 2.61
C GLY A 84 10.52 -12.91 2.75
N GLY A 85 10.90 -11.65 2.91
CA GLY A 85 9.96 -10.53 3.01
C GLY A 85 9.16 -10.32 1.72
N GLY A 86 9.81 -10.42 0.56
CA GLY A 86 9.16 -10.29 -0.73
C GLY A 86 8.17 -11.41 -1.01
N ALA A 87 8.52 -12.67 -0.70
CA ALA A 87 7.61 -13.81 -0.86
C ALA A 87 6.33 -13.64 -0.03
N LEU A 88 6.48 -13.27 1.25
CA LEU A 88 5.35 -13.00 2.13
C LEU A 88 4.54 -11.79 1.66
N GLY A 89 5.22 -10.69 1.33
CA GLY A 89 4.58 -9.44 0.90
C GLY A 89 3.83 -9.59 -0.41
N PHE A 90 4.35 -10.36 -1.37
CA PHE A 90 3.67 -10.62 -2.64
C PHE A 90 2.47 -11.53 -2.42
N LEU A 91 2.58 -12.57 -1.57
CA LEU A 91 1.45 -13.45 -1.27
C LEU A 91 0.29 -12.68 -0.63
N ILE A 92 0.58 -11.84 0.38
CA ILE A 92 -0.44 -11.02 1.03
C ILE A 92 -0.97 -9.96 0.04
N GLY A 93 -0.09 -9.32 -0.74
CA GLY A 93 -0.51 -8.35 -1.76
C GLY A 93 -1.41 -8.96 -2.84
N GLN A 94 -1.13 -10.18 -3.27
CA GLN A 94 -1.94 -10.94 -4.22
C GLN A 94 -3.29 -11.36 -3.61
N MET A 95 -3.32 -11.70 -2.32
CA MET A 95 -4.56 -11.97 -1.59
C MET A 95 -5.42 -10.70 -1.46
N VAL A 96 -4.82 -9.56 -1.13
CA VAL A 96 -5.50 -8.25 -1.10
C VAL A 96 -6.06 -7.91 -2.48
N LEU A 97 -5.29 -8.17 -3.54
CA LEU A 97 -5.75 -7.98 -4.91
C LEU A 97 -7.00 -8.82 -5.18
N PHE A 98 -7.00 -10.12 -4.88
CA PHE A 98 -8.17 -11.00 -5.11
C PHE A 98 -9.38 -10.68 -4.24
N LEU A 99 -9.19 -10.12 -3.04
CA LEU A 99 -10.29 -9.77 -2.14
C LEU A 99 -10.92 -8.41 -2.47
N LEU A 100 -10.14 -7.47 -3.00
CA LEU A 100 -10.56 -6.08 -3.21
C LEU A 100 -10.64 -5.69 -4.69
N SER A 101 -10.36 -6.61 -5.62
CA SER A 101 -10.39 -6.31 -7.05
C SER A 101 -11.81 -6.05 -7.52
N ASP A 102 -12.16 -4.77 -7.63
CA ASP A 102 -13.29 -4.29 -8.40
C ASP A 102 -12.86 -4.13 -9.88
N PRO A 103 -13.60 -4.67 -10.87
CA PRO A 103 -13.18 -4.70 -12.27
C PRO A 103 -13.11 -3.38 -13.00
N ASP A 104 -13.59 -2.29 -12.42
CA ASP A 104 -13.29 -0.97 -12.95
C ASP A 104 -11.78 -0.77 -13.03
N VAL A 105 -11.30 -0.09 -14.09
CA VAL A 105 -9.87 0.20 -14.27
C VAL A 105 -9.30 0.86 -13.02
N VAL A 106 -10.11 1.68 -12.33
CA VAL A 106 -9.77 2.30 -11.06
C VAL A 106 -9.73 1.29 -9.91
N GLY A 107 -10.68 0.38 -9.82
CA GLY A 107 -10.72 -0.68 -8.80
C GLY A 107 -9.51 -1.62 -8.87
N ILE A 108 -9.15 -2.08 -10.07
CA ILE A 108 -7.94 -2.88 -10.30
C ILE A 108 -6.69 -2.07 -9.96
N ALA A 109 -6.62 -0.80 -10.37
CA ALA A 109 -5.48 0.06 -10.05
C ALA A 109 -5.33 0.31 -8.55
N VAL A 110 -6.43 0.54 -7.82
CA VAL A 110 -6.45 0.76 -6.37
C VAL A 110 -6.05 -0.51 -5.63
N SER A 111 -6.64 -1.66 -5.97
CA SER A 111 -6.31 -2.95 -5.35
C SER A 111 -4.86 -3.36 -5.62
N ARG A 112 -4.33 -3.12 -6.83
CA ARG A 112 -2.90 -3.29 -7.13
C ARG A 112 -2.02 -2.33 -6.34
N ALA A 113 -2.37 -1.05 -6.26
CA ALA A 113 -1.60 -0.08 -5.49
C ALA A 113 -1.53 -0.48 -4.00
N LEU A 114 -2.62 -1.00 -3.44
CA LEU A 114 -2.64 -1.58 -2.09
C LEU A 114 -1.77 -2.84 -1.98
N GLY A 115 -1.82 -3.74 -2.96
CA GLY A 115 -0.93 -4.90 -3.02
C GLY A 115 0.55 -4.51 -3.07
N TRP A 116 0.90 -3.47 -3.83
CA TRP A 116 2.24 -2.89 -3.89
C TRP A 116 2.65 -2.20 -2.59
N ALA A 117 1.71 -1.57 -1.89
CA ALA A 117 1.93 -1.00 -0.56
C ALA A 117 2.27 -2.08 0.48
N VAL A 118 1.54 -3.20 0.47
CA VAL A 118 1.83 -4.37 1.32
C VAL A 118 3.20 -4.97 0.98
N LEU A 119 3.49 -5.19 -0.31
CA LEU A 119 4.82 -5.67 -0.71
C LEU A 119 5.93 -4.71 -0.25
N GLY A 120 5.71 -3.40 -0.41
CA GLY A 120 6.60 -2.34 0.07
C GLY A 120 6.83 -2.39 1.58
N LEU A 121 5.80 -2.63 2.39
CA LEU A 121 5.91 -2.80 3.85
C LEU A 121 6.85 -3.96 4.20
N CYS A 122 6.70 -5.13 3.57
CA CYS A 122 7.51 -6.31 3.87
C CYS A 122 8.96 -6.13 3.42
N VAL A 123 9.17 -5.56 2.23
CA VAL A 123 10.51 -5.23 1.72
C VAL A 123 11.16 -4.17 2.60
N GLY A 124 10.43 -3.14 3.02
CA GLY A 124 10.93 -2.09 3.91
C GLY A 124 11.32 -2.62 5.30
N ALA A 125 10.53 -3.54 5.87
CA ALA A 125 10.82 -4.17 7.17
C ALA A 125 12.13 -4.97 7.19
N SER A 126 12.53 -5.52 6.03
CA SER A 126 13.69 -6.43 5.89
C SER A 126 14.99 -5.81 6.41
N GLU A 127 15.19 -4.51 6.19
CA GLU A 127 16.39 -3.79 6.60
C GLU A 127 16.48 -3.63 8.13
N GLY A 128 15.35 -3.44 8.81
CA GLY A 128 15.31 -3.39 10.27
C GLY A 128 15.51 -4.75 10.94
N ILE A 129 14.92 -5.79 10.33
CA ILE A 129 15.07 -7.19 10.77
C ILE A 129 16.53 -7.61 10.66
N ARG A 130 17.19 -7.29 9.54
CA ARG A 130 18.63 -7.54 9.32
C ARG A 130 19.52 -7.00 10.45
N ARG A 131 19.11 -5.87 11.04
CA ARG A 131 19.85 -5.16 12.09
C ARG A 131 19.40 -5.53 13.50
N MET A 132 18.44 -6.45 13.65
CA MET A 132 17.77 -6.78 14.92
C MET A 132 17.31 -5.51 15.66
N SER A 133 16.75 -4.55 14.91
CA SER A 133 16.35 -3.26 15.46
C SER A 133 14.89 -2.98 15.12
N TRP A 134 14.02 -3.14 16.13
CA TRP A 134 12.59 -2.88 15.99
C TRP A 134 12.27 -1.48 15.47
N ARG A 135 12.96 -0.45 15.97
CA ARG A 135 12.78 0.93 15.48
C ARG A 135 13.08 1.06 13.98
N ARG A 136 14.16 0.41 13.51
CA ARG A 136 14.48 0.40 12.06
C ARG A 136 13.49 -0.41 11.25
N ALA A 137 12.97 -1.49 11.81
CA ALA A 137 11.92 -2.27 11.15
C ALA A 137 10.66 -1.43 11.00
N ALA A 138 10.23 -0.74 12.06
CA ALA A 138 9.08 0.16 12.01
C ALA A 138 9.27 1.31 11.00
N MET A 139 10.46 1.93 10.96
CA MET A 139 10.79 2.95 9.96
C MET A 139 10.72 2.40 8.53
N GLY A 140 11.28 1.21 8.33
CA GLY A 140 11.22 0.49 7.06
C GLY A 140 9.80 0.16 6.65
N ILE A 141 8.95 -0.27 7.59
CA ILE A 141 7.53 -0.56 7.36
C ILE A 141 6.79 0.70 6.89
N VAL A 142 6.93 1.83 7.59
CA VAL A 142 6.23 3.07 7.23
C VAL A 142 6.72 3.61 5.88
N GLY A 143 8.04 3.71 5.70
CA GLY A 143 8.62 4.19 4.45
C GLY A 143 8.34 3.26 3.27
N GLY A 144 8.35 1.94 3.52
CA GLY A 144 8.04 0.90 2.55
C GLY A 144 6.57 0.90 2.15
N PHE A 145 5.65 1.06 3.10
CA PHE A 145 4.21 1.16 2.83
C PHE A 145 3.89 2.40 1.99
N LEU A 146 4.33 3.59 2.44
CA LEU A 146 4.08 4.84 1.71
C LEU A 146 4.74 4.84 0.33
N GLY A 147 5.98 4.38 0.25
CA GLY A 147 6.70 4.28 -1.02
C GLY A 147 6.12 3.22 -1.95
N GLY A 148 5.63 2.10 -1.40
CA GLY A 148 4.96 1.04 -2.14
C GLY A 148 3.60 1.46 -2.67
N LEU A 149 2.82 2.21 -1.88
CA LEU A 149 1.53 2.78 -2.31
C LEU A 149 1.75 3.80 -3.44
N LEU A 150 2.58 4.81 -3.21
CA LEU A 150 2.87 5.85 -4.21
C LEU A 150 3.52 5.26 -5.47
N GLY A 151 4.43 4.29 -5.29
CA GLY A 151 5.07 3.57 -6.37
C GLY A 151 4.11 2.69 -7.16
N GLY A 152 3.22 1.96 -6.47
CA GLY A 152 2.19 1.13 -7.08
C GLY A 152 1.23 1.97 -7.90
N THR A 153 0.74 3.07 -7.34
CA THR A 153 -0.08 4.04 -8.08
C THR A 153 0.67 4.61 -9.30
N ALA A 154 1.98 4.87 -9.17
CA ALA A 154 2.78 5.32 -10.31
C ALA A 154 2.88 4.24 -11.42
N ILE A 155 2.99 2.96 -11.07
CA ILE A 155 2.99 1.86 -12.05
C ILE A 155 1.68 1.82 -12.83
N GLU A 156 0.54 2.08 -12.19
CA GLU A 156 -0.77 2.11 -12.85
C GLU A 156 -1.00 3.39 -13.67
N ILE A 157 -0.48 4.54 -13.24
CA ILE A 157 -0.67 5.82 -13.94
C ILE A 157 0.26 5.96 -15.15
N VAL A 158 1.49 5.45 -15.09
CA VAL A 158 2.49 5.64 -16.15
C VAL A 158 2.02 5.14 -17.55
N PRO A 159 1.33 4.00 -17.69
CA PRO A 159 0.77 3.54 -18.96
C PRO A 159 -0.17 4.54 -19.66
N PHE A 160 -0.80 5.47 -18.93
CA PHE A 160 -1.63 6.51 -19.56
C PHE A 160 -0.82 7.57 -20.31
N TRP A 161 0.47 7.70 -20.01
CA TRP A 161 1.34 8.77 -20.55
C TRP A 161 2.47 8.25 -21.44
N LEU A 162 2.86 6.99 -21.25
CA LEU A 162 4.00 6.39 -21.94
C LEU A 162 3.56 5.20 -22.80
N PRO A 163 4.22 4.96 -23.95
CA PRO A 163 3.99 3.75 -24.73
C PRO A 163 4.20 2.50 -23.89
N GLU A 164 3.42 1.45 -24.15
CA GLU A 164 3.48 0.18 -23.43
C GLU A 164 4.91 -0.37 -23.31
N ALA A 165 5.72 -0.19 -24.37
CA ALA A 165 7.16 -0.54 -24.43
C ALA A 165 8.01 -0.02 -23.27
N VAL A 166 7.70 1.18 -22.78
CA VAL A 166 8.50 1.88 -21.76
C VAL A 166 7.73 2.11 -20.47
N ALA A 167 6.41 1.90 -20.46
CA ALA A 167 5.56 2.18 -19.31
C ALA A 167 5.94 1.37 -18.06
N ARG A 168 6.01 0.04 -18.16
CA ARG A 168 6.38 -0.82 -17.02
C ARG A 168 7.80 -0.58 -16.49
N PRO A 169 8.87 -0.53 -17.32
CA PRO A 169 10.21 -0.21 -16.81
C PRO A 169 10.25 1.17 -16.14
N ALA A 170 9.61 2.18 -16.72
CA ALA A 170 9.53 3.51 -16.11
C ALA A 170 8.79 3.46 -14.77
N GLY A 171 7.64 2.77 -14.70
CA GLY A 171 6.87 2.55 -13.49
C GLY A 171 7.69 1.89 -12.38
N LEU A 172 8.44 0.81 -12.68
CA LEU A 172 9.29 0.12 -11.70
C LEU A 172 10.49 0.95 -11.25
N VAL A 173 11.08 1.76 -12.14
CA VAL A 173 12.13 2.72 -11.77
C VAL A 173 11.59 3.80 -10.83
N VAL A 174 10.41 4.36 -11.14
CA VAL A 174 9.72 5.35 -10.29
C VAL A 174 9.34 4.71 -8.95
N PHE A 175 8.84 3.48 -8.94
CA PHE A 175 8.58 2.70 -7.74
C PHE A 175 9.83 2.60 -6.86
N GLY A 176 10.96 2.17 -7.43
CA GLY A 176 12.23 2.07 -6.70
C GLY A 176 12.70 3.43 -6.14
N PHE A 177 12.55 4.50 -6.92
CA PHE A 177 12.81 5.87 -6.48
C PHE A 177 11.92 6.28 -5.31
N LEU A 178 10.61 6.02 -5.37
CA LEU A 178 9.65 6.40 -4.34
C LEU A 178 9.84 5.59 -3.05
N VAL A 179 10.05 4.28 -3.14
CA VAL A 179 10.35 3.42 -1.98
C VAL A 179 11.62 3.89 -1.27
N SER A 180 12.71 4.09 -2.00
CA SER A 180 13.97 4.56 -1.41
C SER A 180 13.90 6.00 -0.90
N GLY A 181 13.16 6.87 -1.59
CA GLY A 181 12.92 8.25 -1.19
C GLY A 181 12.12 8.34 0.10
N MET A 182 11.01 7.59 0.20
CA MET A 182 10.19 7.54 1.41
C MET A 182 10.96 6.92 2.58
N TYR A 183 11.71 5.83 2.34
CA TYR A 183 12.59 5.28 3.38
C TYR A 183 13.58 6.34 3.90
N SER A 184 14.23 7.08 2.99
CA SER A 184 15.19 8.11 3.38
C SER A 184 14.56 9.31 4.08
N LEU A 185 13.30 9.66 3.76
CA LEU A 185 12.55 10.71 4.43
C LEU A 185 12.12 10.28 5.84
N VAL A 186 11.60 9.06 5.99
CA VAL A 186 11.22 8.49 7.29
C VAL A 186 12.42 8.33 8.21
N GLU A 187 13.60 7.93 7.70
CA GLU A 187 14.84 7.90 8.49
C GLU A 187 15.16 9.28 9.09
N SER A 188 14.82 10.35 8.38
CA SER A 188 15.05 11.72 8.84
C SER A 188 13.97 12.23 9.80
N TRP A 189 12.72 11.79 9.64
CA TRP A 189 11.56 12.16 10.46
C TRP A 189 11.75 11.86 11.95
N GLN A 190 12.43 10.76 12.31
CA GLN A 190 12.62 10.35 13.71
C GLN A 190 14.00 10.68 14.27
N SER A 191 14.86 11.35 13.50
CA SER A 191 16.17 11.79 13.99
C SER A 191 16.00 12.96 14.97
N ARG A 192 16.57 12.83 16.18
CA ARG A 192 16.49 13.91 17.20
C ARG A 192 17.54 15.00 17.02
N GLY A 193 18.44 14.79 16.09
CA GLY A 193 19.41 15.76 15.60
C GLY A 193 20.50 15.07 14.80
N LEU A 194 21.44 15.86 14.31
CA LEU A 194 22.59 15.41 13.53
C LEU A 194 23.89 15.95 14.13
N LEU A 195 24.95 15.15 14.09
CA LEU A 195 26.31 15.60 14.35
C LEU A 195 27.04 15.81 13.03
N ARG A 196 27.41 17.05 12.71
CA ARG A 196 28.21 17.39 11.54
C ARG A 196 29.66 17.54 11.92
N LEU A 197 30.55 16.79 11.28
CA LEU A 197 31.99 16.90 11.49
C LEU A 197 32.53 18.18 10.85
N LEU A 198 33.26 18.99 11.61
CA LEU A 198 33.69 20.34 11.21
C LEU A 198 35.10 20.40 10.65
N ASN A 199 35.94 19.40 10.95
CA ASN A 199 37.37 19.40 10.61
C ASN A 199 37.90 18.03 10.18
N GLY A 200 39.12 18.00 9.65
CA GLY A 200 39.86 16.78 9.28
C GLY A 200 39.41 16.08 7.98
N LEU A 201 39.88 14.84 7.78
CA LEU A 201 39.73 14.07 6.53
C LEU A 201 38.25 13.89 6.10
N TYR A 202 37.36 13.75 7.08
CA TYR A 202 35.93 13.52 6.85
C TYR A 202 35.06 14.77 7.10
N LYS A 203 35.64 15.99 7.06
CA LYS A 203 34.89 17.24 7.22
C LYS A 203 33.60 17.26 6.37
N GLY A 204 32.52 17.76 6.96
CA GLY A 204 31.19 17.81 6.37
C GLY A 204 30.45 16.46 6.39
N LYS A 205 31.00 15.44 7.05
CA LYS A 205 30.27 14.18 7.29
C LYS A 205 29.24 14.37 8.38
N GLU A 206 28.00 14.00 8.08
CA GLU A 206 26.87 14.14 8.98
C GLU A 206 26.46 12.76 9.51
N PHE A 207 26.32 12.66 10.83
CA PHE A 207 25.91 11.45 11.54
C PHE A 207 24.52 11.71 12.15
N ILE A 208 23.52 10.97 11.66
CA ILE A 208 22.14 11.10 12.13
C ILE A 208 22.02 10.40 13.48
N LEU A 209 21.48 11.09 14.49
CA LEU A 209 21.25 10.53 15.81
C LEU A 209 19.86 9.86 15.86
N ASN A 210 19.79 8.63 15.35
CA ASN A 210 18.54 7.84 15.25
C ASN A 210 18.53 6.56 16.13
N GLN A 211 19.52 6.38 17.00
CA GLN A 211 19.64 5.24 17.91
C GLN A 211 19.61 5.70 19.37
N ARG A 212 19.23 4.80 20.30
CA ARG A 212 19.23 5.07 21.74
C ARG A 212 20.63 5.36 22.30
N SER A 213 21.65 4.79 21.68
CA SER A 213 23.06 4.90 22.05
C SER A 213 23.89 4.90 20.77
N ILE A 214 24.80 5.86 20.64
CA ILE A 214 25.73 5.98 19.52
C ILE A 214 27.14 6.08 20.09
N ARG A 215 27.98 5.08 19.79
CA ARG A 215 29.36 5.01 20.28
C ARG A 215 30.31 5.73 19.33
N ILE A 216 31.16 6.58 19.89
CA ILE A 216 32.14 7.38 19.16
C ILE A 216 33.55 6.98 19.62
N GLY A 217 34.42 6.65 18.67
CA GLY A 217 35.82 6.33 19.00
C GLY A 217 36.65 5.82 17.82
N ALA A 218 37.88 5.40 18.14
CA ALA A 218 38.85 4.87 17.20
C ALA A 218 38.70 3.35 16.95
N SER A 219 37.80 2.65 17.64
CA SER A 219 37.54 1.23 17.39
C SER A 219 36.65 1.01 16.17
N ARG A 220 36.93 -0.04 15.38
CA ARG A 220 36.10 -0.44 14.21
C ARG A 220 34.67 -0.86 14.58
N GLY A 221 34.41 -1.10 15.86
CA GLY A 221 33.07 -1.39 16.40
C GLY A 221 32.25 -0.16 16.79
N SER A 222 32.81 1.05 16.68
CA SER A 222 32.11 2.31 16.97
C SER A 222 31.15 2.71 15.85
N ASP A 223 30.00 3.25 16.23
CA ASP A 223 28.97 3.72 15.29
C ASP A 223 29.46 4.95 14.52
N VAL A 224 30.18 5.84 15.22
CA VAL A 224 30.96 6.94 14.65
C VAL A 224 32.44 6.57 14.74
N PHE A 225 32.95 6.01 13.64
CA PHE A 225 34.34 5.60 13.51
C PHE A 225 35.21 6.76 13.03
N LEU A 226 36.15 7.19 13.88
CA LEU A 226 37.05 8.33 13.66
C LEU A 226 38.47 7.91 13.26
N ALA A 227 38.60 7.10 12.21
CA ALA A 227 39.92 6.78 11.65
C ALA A 227 40.60 8.03 11.07
N GLY A 228 41.88 8.23 11.38
CA GLY A 228 42.65 9.38 10.90
C GLY A 228 42.56 10.64 11.78
N TYR A 229 41.90 10.56 12.94
CA TYR A 229 41.90 11.63 13.94
C TYR A 229 42.82 11.25 15.10
N SER A 230 43.71 12.18 15.49
CA SER A 230 44.64 12.00 16.61
C SER A 230 43.93 12.22 17.97
N ARG A 231 44.49 11.63 19.04
CA ARG A 231 44.00 11.73 20.43
C ARG A 231 42.56 11.22 20.62
N VAL A 232 42.13 10.24 19.83
CA VAL A 232 40.82 9.58 19.96
C VAL A 232 41.02 8.20 20.58
N ALA A 233 40.37 7.94 21.72
CA ALA A 233 40.41 6.64 22.38
C ALA A 233 39.57 5.59 21.63
N GLU A 234 39.81 4.29 21.86
CA GLU A 234 39.02 3.23 21.21
C GLU A 234 37.52 3.37 21.47
N ARG A 235 37.15 3.68 22.72
CA ARG A 235 35.82 4.08 23.18
C ARG A 235 35.95 5.46 23.83
N HIS A 236 35.67 6.52 23.09
CA HIS A 236 35.95 7.87 23.56
C HIS A 236 34.73 8.54 24.20
N ALA A 237 33.58 8.47 23.53
CA ALA A 237 32.34 9.04 24.02
C ALA A 237 31.13 8.27 23.51
N GLU A 238 29.98 8.47 24.14
CA GLU A 238 28.71 7.87 23.75
C GLU A 238 27.60 8.92 23.83
N VAL A 239 26.81 9.05 22.77
CA VAL A 239 25.58 9.85 22.80
C VAL A 239 24.42 8.94 23.19
N ARG A 240 23.77 9.22 24.32
CA ARG A 240 22.64 8.44 24.85
C ARG A 240 21.35 9.25 24.82
N GLU A 241 20.25 8.55 24.56
CA GLU A 241 18.90 9.07 24.70
C GLU A 241 18.40 8.82 26.13
N LEU A 242 18.23 9.87 26.93
CA LEU A 242 17.72 9.80 28.31
C LEU A 242 16.49 10.70 28.45
N LYS A 243 15.34 10.12 28.82
CA LYS A 243 14.07 10.85 29.08
C LYS A 243 13.60 11.79 27.94
N GLY A 244 13.96 11.51 26.69
CA GLY A 244 13.58 12.37 25.56
C GLY A 244 14.72 13.25 25.02
N GLU A 245 15.74 13.50 25.83
CA GLU A 245 16.86 14.38 25.50
C GLU A 245 18.11 13.58 25.11
N LEU A 246 18.96 14.16 24.25
CA LEU A 246 20.24 13.58 23.87
C LEU A 246 21.31 14.07 24.84
N SER A 247 21.98 13.15 25.54
CA SER A 247 23.11 13.46 26.42
C SER A 247 24.41 12.85 25.88
N LEU A 248 25.50 13.60 26.00
CA LEU A 248 26.85 13.11 25.73
C LEU A 248 27.46 12.58 27.02
N VAL A 249 28.00 11.36 26.96
CA VAL A 249 28.72 10.69 28.04
C VAL A 249 30.18 10.53 27.63
N ALA A 250 31.10 11.10 28.41
CA ALA A 250 32.54 10.94 28.22
C ALA A 250 32.99 9.59 28.80
N LEU A 251 33.63 8.75 27.97
CA LEU A 251 34.07 7.39 28.34
C LEU A 251 35.60 7.27 28.48
N SER A 252 36.36 8.25 28.01
CA SER A 252 37.82 8.25 27.98
C SER A 252 38.40 9.07 29.13
N GLU A 253 39.29 8.47 29.92
CA GLU A 253 40.05 9.13 30.98
C GLU A 253 41.33 9.80 30.45
N ASP A 254 42.02 9.16 29.49
CA ASP A 254 43.30 9.61 28.94
C ASP A 254 43.18 10.84 28.02
N HIS A 255 42.05 10.97 27.35
CA HIS A 255 41.77 12.07 26.43
C HIS A 255 40.39 12.65 26.74
N PRO A 256 40.30 13.90 27.21
CA PRO A 256 39.03 14.48 27.62
C PRO A 256 38.14 14.83 26.41
N THR A 257 36.85 14.54 26.56
CA THR A 257 35.80 15.07 25.68
C THR A 257 35.46 16.50 26.11
N LYS A 258 35.33 17.43 25.16
CA LYS A 258 34.91 18.81 25.45
C LYS A 258 33.58 19.12 24.78
N ILE A 259 32.79 19.97 25.42
CA ILE A 259 31.59 20.59 24.82
C ILE A 259 31.79 22.10 24.95
N ASN A 260 31.76 22.83 23.83
CA ASN A 260 31.99 24.26 23.78
C ASN A 260 33.29 24.64 24.52
N ASP A 261 34.39 23.95 24.20
CA ASP A 261 35.72 24.08 24.82
C ASP A 261 35.82 23.78 26.33
N GLU A 262 34.70 23.53 27.01
CA GLU A 262 34.64 23.13 28.41
C GLU A 262 34.84 21.62 28.55
N GLN A 263 35.74 21.22 29.44
CA GLN A 263 36.10 19.82 29.65
C GLN A 263 34.99 19.10 30.42
N LEU A 264 34.46 18.02 29.83
CA LEU A 264 33.59 17.11 30.55
C LEU A 264 34.44 16.20 31.44
N GLY A 265 34.09 16.08 32.73
CA GLY A 265 34.73 15.10 33.61
C GLY A 265 34.52 13.67 33.12
N ALA A 266 35.48 12.78 33.37
CA ALA A 266 35.32 11.36 33.06
C ALA A 266 34.05 10.82 33.74
N THR A 267 33.24 10.05 33.02
CA THR A 267 31.91 9.53 33.45
C THR A 267 30.82 10.57 33.71
N SER A 268 31.07 11.86 33.45
CA SER A 268 30.06 12.91 33.53
C SER A 268 29.14 12.89 32.30
N GLN A 269 27.87 13.26 32.50
CA GLN A 269 26.89 13.39 31.42
C GLN A 269 26.46 14.86 31.26
N ARG A 270 26.24 15.30 30.01
CA ARG A 270 25.66 16.63 29.73
C ARG A 270 24.66 16.54 28.58
N VAL A 271 23.52 17.20 28.75
CA VAL A 271 22.49 17.31 27.70
C VAL A 271 23.02 18.20 26.58
N LEU A 272 22.88 17.75 25.34
CA LEU A 272 23.27 18.47 24.13
C LEU A 272 22.23 19.54 23.78
N LYS A 273 22.71 20.76 23.54
CA LYS A 273 21.92 21.90 23.05
C LYS A 273 22.27 22.19 21.60
N PHE A 274 21.30 22.68 20.82
CA PHE A 274 21.53 23.01 19.43
C PHE A 274 22.70 23.99 19.27
N ASP A 275 23.50 23.75 18.23
CA ASP A 275 24.77 24.40 17.94
C ASP A 275 25.90 24.17 18.96
N ASP A 276 25.76 23.20 19.88
CA ASP A 276 26.89 22.73 20.67
C ASP A 276 28.01 22.18 19.77
N VAL A 277 29.24 22.61 20.07
CA VAL A 277 30.47 22.12 19.45
C VAL A 277 31.09 21.06 20.35
N ILE A 278 31.07 19.81 19.90
CA ILE A 278 31.60 18.67 20.65
C ILE A 278 33.00 18.35 20.11
N GLN A 279 34.00 18.33 20.98
CA GLN A 279 35.37 17.93 20.64
C GLN A 279 35.70 16.54 21.21
N ILE A 280 36.10 15.64 20.33
CA ILE A 280 36.54 14.27 20.62
C ILE A 280 37.94 14.10 20.04
N GLY A 281 38.97 14.17 20.88
CA GLY A 281 40.36 14.25 20.43
C GLY A 281 40.60 15.47 19.53
N SER A 282 41.03 15.23 18.30
CA SER A 282 41.17 16.25 17.24
C SER A 282 39.88 16.49 16.43
N ALA A 283 38.85 15.65 16.56
CA ALA A 283 37.60 15.80 15.82
C ALA A 283 36.66 16.81 16.51
N LYS A 284 36.13 17.79 15.77
CA LYS A 284 35.09 18.72 16.23
C LYS A 284 33.77 18.45 15.50
N PHE A 285 32.66 18.37 16.23
CA PHE A 285 31.31 18.13 15.70
C PHE A 285 30.37 19.28 16.08
N LEU A 286 29.41 19.59 15.22
CA LEU A 286 28.30 20.52 15.49
C LEU A 286 26.98 19.77 15.59
N PHE A 287 26.19 20.02 16.64
CA PHE A 287 24.87 19.41 16.84
C PHE A 287 23.72 20.28 16.28
N ARG A 288 22.83 19.72 15.45
CA ARG A 288 21.71 20.46 14.81
C ARG A 288 20.35 19.74 14.78
N PRO A 289 19.21 20.48 14.74
CA PRO A 289 17.87 19.90 14.54
C PRO A 289 17.59 19.54 13.07
N LEU A 290 16.57 18.70 12.82
CA LEU A 290 16.17 18.26 11.48
C LEU A 290 14.69 18.64 11.20
N LEU A 291 14.41 19.25 10.05
CA LEU A 291 13.08 19.74 9.63
C LEU A 291 12.58 18.96 8.40
N VAL A 292 11.33 18.49 8.41
CA VAL A 292 10.66 17.75 7.32
C VAL A 292 9.29 18.37 7.05
N LEU A 293 8.90 18.47 5.77
CA LEU A 293 7.64 19.08 5.30
C LEU A 293 6.90 18.09 4.39
N TRP A 294 5.58 17.95 4.54
CA TRP A 294 4.71 16.96 3.88
C TRP A 294 3.63 17.64 3.00
N LEU A 295 3.26 17.01 1.88
CA LEU A 295 2.09 17.33 1.04
C LEU A 295 1.50 16.04 0.42
N VAL A 296 0.16 15.94 0.34
CA VAL A 296 -0.62 14.83 -0.26
C VAL A 296 -1.77 15.41 -1.11
N PHE A 297 -2.14 14.75 -2.21
CA PHE A 297 -3.36 15.02 -2.99
C PHE A 297 -4.01 13.72 -3.52
N LEU A 298 -5.33 13.76 -3.73
CA LEU A 298 -6.31 12.67 -4.00
C LEU A 298 -6.88 12.77 -5.45
N GLY A 299 -7.44 11.69 -6.01
CA GLY A 299 -8.30 11.73 -7.21
C GLY A 299 -9.09 10.44 -7.51
N THR A 300 -10.32 10.61 -8.02
CA THR A 300 -11.42 9.65 -8.35
C THR A 300 -11.72 9.58 -9.87
N LEU A 301 -12.40 8.53 -10.40
CA LEU A 301 -13.48 8.57 -11.45
C LEU A 301 -14.02 7.19 -12.00
N VAL A 302 -15.35 6.97 -11.95
CA VAL A 302 -16.42 6.60 -12.95
C VAL A 302 -16.26 5.59 -14.14
N VAL A 303 -17.08 4.49 -14.11
CA VAL A 303 -18.12 3.83 -15.01
C VAL A 303 -17.90 3.53 -16.53
N GLY A 304 -18.35 2.33 -16.97
CA GLY A 304 -18.85 2.05 -18.35
C GLY A 304 -19.38 0.60 -18.61
N PRO A 305 -20.27 0.35 -19.61
CA PRO A 305 -21.40 -0.60 -19.51
C PRO A 305 -21.31 -1.90 -20.38
N GLY A 306 -22.19 -2.89 -20.13
CA GLY A 306 -22.31 -4.10 -20.96
C GLY A 306 -23.62 -4.93 -20.85
N ARG A 307 -24.12 -5.37 -22.02
CA ARG A 307 -25.46 -5.93 -22.33
C ARG A 307 -25.64 -7.46 -22.09
N LEU A 308 -26.90 -7.90 -21.94
CA LEU A 308 -27.36 -9.29 -21.72
C LEU A 308 -27.86 -10.01 -23.00
N HIS A 309 -27.86 -11.36 -22.99
CA HIS A 309 -28.93 -12.25 -23.51
C HIS A 309 -28.76 -13.73 -23.06
N ALA A 310 -29.82 -14.54 -23.26
CA ALA A 310 -30.32 -15.66 -22.44
C ALA A 310 -29.88 -17.13 -22.76
N GLN A 311 -30.41 -18.08 -21.95
CA GLN A 311 -29.90 -19.38 -21.46
C GLN A 311 -30.44 -20.68 -22.14
N ASN A 312 -29.77 -21.83 -21.85
CA ASN A 312 -30.37 -23.11 -21.37
C ASN A 312 -29.36 -24.04 -20.60
N LEU A 313 -28.44 -23.42 -19.86
CA LEU A 313 -27.51 -24.00 -18.87
C LEU A 313 -27.13 -22.82 -17.97
N ARG A 314 -27.24 -22.92 -16.63
CA ARG A 314 -27.06 -21.76 -15.76
C ARG A 314 -25.87 -21.92 -14.83
N VAL A 315 -24.88 -21.04 -14.95
CA VAL A 315 -23.83 -20.87 -13.93
C VAL A 315 -24.38 -19.93 -12.85
N ALA A 316 -24.77 -20.52 -11.72
CA ALA A 316 -25.43 -19.83 -10.61
C ALA A 316 -24.44 -19.09 -9.70
N GLN A 317 -23.22 -19.61 -9.56
CA GLN A 317 -22.16 -18.99 -8.75
C GLN A 317 -20.77 -19.47 -9.19
N VAL A 318 -19.78 -18.57 -9.15
CA VAL A 318 -18.35 -18.90 -9.35
C VAL A 318 -17.59 -18.51 -8.07
N ASN A 319 -16.94 -19.49 -7.42
CA ASN A 319 -16.19 -19.28 -6.19
C ASN A 319 -14.68 -19.45 -6.42
N THR A 320 -13.94 -18.35 -6.25
CA THR A 320 -12.50 -18.25 -6.48
C THR A 320 -11.66 -18.28 -5.20
N ALA A 321 -12.26 -18.51 -4.02
CA ALA A 321 -11.56 -18.44 -2.72
C ALA A 321 -10.35 -19.40 -2.62
N ARG A 322 -10.37 -20.50 -3.39
CA ARG A 322 -9.30 -21.52 -3.43
C ARG A 322 -8.34 -21.36 -4.61
N LEU A 323 -8.48 -20.31 -5.42
CA LEU A 323 -7.67 -20.07 -6.61
C LEU A 323 -6.19 -19.86 -6.24
N LEU A 324 -5.92 -19.02 -5.23
CA LEU A 324 -4.55 -18.71 -4.83
C LEU A 324 -3.84 -19.92 -4.18
N THR A 325 -4.54 -20.66 -3.33
CA THR A 325 -3.96 -21.73 -2.47
C THR A 325 -3.91 -23.09 -3.14
N TYR A 326 -4.98 -23.48 -3.83
CA TYR A 326 -5.14 -24.82 -4.42
C TYR A 326 -5.26 -24.81 -5.95
N GLN A 327 -5.34 -23.63 -6.58
CA GLN A 327 -5.59 -23.50 -8.02
C GLN A 327 -6.89 -24.19 -8.46
N THR A 328 -7.91 -24.13 -7.60
CA THR A 328 -9.22 -24.70 -7.89
C THR A 328 -10.29 -23.62 -7.83
N VAL A 329 -11.25 -23.72 -8.73
CA VAL A 329 -12.46 -22.89 -8.75
C VAL A 329 -13.65 -23.83 -8.60
N ASP A 330 -14.60 -23.44 -7.74
CA ASP A 330 -15.84 -24.16 -7.53
C ASP A 330 -16.96 -23.39 -8.25
N ILE A 331 -17.65 -24.03 -9.19
CA ILE A 331 -18.80 -23.44 -9.90
C ILE A 331 -20.07 -24.19 -9.51
N TYR A 332 -21.14 -23.44 -9.24
CA TYR A 332 -22.47 -23.98 -8.95
C TYR A 332 -23.32 -23.88 -10.21
N LEU A 333 -23.90 -25.00 -10.63
CA LEU A 333 -24.64 -25.13 -11.88
C LEU A 333 -26.09 -25.54 -11.62
N GLY A 334 -27.02 -24.75 -12.15
CA GLY A 334 -28.41 -25.14 -12.30
C GLY A 334 -28.61 -25.78 -13.67
N ILE A 335 -29.10 -27.02 -13.69
CA ILE A 335 -29.27 -27.81 -14.91
C ILE A 335 -30.70 -28.30 -14.96
N THR A 336 -31.46 -27.86 -15.98
CA THR A 336 -32.87 -28.18 -16.14
C THR A 336 -33.16 -28.73 -17.53
N ASP A 337 -34.21 -29.54 -17.65
CA ASP A 337 -34.78 -29.98 -18.92
C ASP A 337 -35.56 -28.86 -19.62
N ALA A 338 -36.09 -29.14 -20.81
CA ALA A 338 -36.87 -28.19 -21.62
C ALA A 338 -38.17 -27.73 -20.95
N ASP A 339 -38.64 -28.47 -19.94
CA ASP A 339 -39.83 -28.17 -19.15
C ASP A 339 -39.48 -27.46 -17.82
N GLY A 340 -38.20 -27.17 -17.56
CA GLY A 340 -37.70 -26.45 -16.40
C GLY A 340 -37.47 -27.32 -15.15
N ASN A 341 -37.53 -28.64 -15.28
CA ASN A 341 -37.28 -29.60 -14.19
C ASN A 341 -35.78 -29.92 -14.07
N PRO A 342 -35.25 -30.05 -12.84
CA PRO A 342 -33.84 -30.41 -12.62
C PRO A 342 -33.46 -31.78 -13.22
N ILE A 343 -32.26 -31.88 -13.79
CA ILE A 343 -31.71 -33.14 -14.30
C ILE A 343 -30.74 -33.73 -13.27
N GLU A 344 -31.07 -34.89 -12.70
CA GLU A 344 -30.23 -35.62 -11.73
C GLU A 344 -29.27 -36.63 -12.41
N GLY A 345 -28.20 -37.03 -11.70
CA GLY A 345 -27.29 -38.08 -12.14
C GLY A 345 -26.24 -37.69 -13.20
N ILE A 346 -25.92 -36.41 -13.34
CA ILE A 346 -24.91 -35.93 -14.29
C ILE A 346 -23.50 -36.29 -13.82
N GLY A 347 -22.79 -37.09 -14.64
CA GLY A 347 -21.42 -37.50 -14.40
C GLY A 347 -20.38 -36.45 -14.84
N ALA A 348 -19.17 -36.54 -14.28
CA ALA A 348 -18.05 -35.68 -14.66
C ALA A 348 -17.60 -35.84 -16.12
N ASP A 349 -17.99 -36.92 -16.78
CA ASP A 349 -17.74 -37.23 -18.18
C ASP A 349 -18.66 -36.49 -19.16
N GLN A 350 -19.82 -36.00 -18.68
CA GLN A 350 -20.81 -35.29 -19.49
C GLN A 350 -20.62 -33.76 -19.45
N LEU A 351 -19.68 -33.29 -18.63
CA LEU A 351 -19.46 -31.87 -18.36
C LEU A 351 -18.02 -31.48 -18.71
N ARG A 352 -17.90 -30.52 -19.62
CA ARG A 352 -16.61 -29.97 -20.02
C ARG A 352 -16.53 -28.51 -19.62
N VAL A 353 -15.43 -28.15 -18.98
CA VAL A 353 -15.14 -26.77 -18.60
C VAL A 353 -14.01 -26.26 -19.47
N TYR A 354 -14.20 -25.08 -20.03
CA TYR A 354 -13.20 -24.39 -20.83
C TYR A 354 -12.89 -23.04 -20.22
N GLU A 355 -11.63 -22.64 -20.37
CA GLU A 355 -11.13 -21.34 -19.95
C GLU A 355 -10.45 -20.61 -21.09
N SER A 356 -10.65 -19.30 -21.12
CA SER A 356 -10.03 -18.41 -22.09
C SER A 356 -9.44 -17.17 -21.39
N PRO A 357 -8.19 -16.78 -21.71
CA PRO A 357 -7.63 -15.51 -21.25
C PRO A 357 -8.17 -14.29 -22.01
N ASP A 358 -8.65 -14.46 -23.24
CA ASP A 358 -9.02 -13.38 -24.18
C ASP A 358 -10.50 -13.37 -24.56
N GLY A 359 -11.28 -14.36 -24.10
CA GLY A 359 -12.68 -14.57 -24.48
C GLY A 359 -12.86 -15.07 -25.91
N LEU A 360 -11.77 -15.38 -26.63
CA LEU A 360 -11.78 -15.82 -28.03
C LEU A 360 -11.30 -17.27 -28.16
N THR A 361 -10.20 -17.60 -27.50
CA THR A 361 -9.57 -18.92 -27.57
C THR A 361 -9.80 -19.69 -26.28
N TYR A 362 -10.62 -20.73 -26.36
CA TYR A 362 -10.99 -21.56 -25.20
C TYR A 362 -10.14 -22.83 -25.15
N THR A 363 -9.66 -23.15 -23.96
CA THR A 363 -8.88 -24.35 -23.64
C THR A 363 -9.58 -25.16 -22.58
N GLU A 364 -9.73 -26.46 -22.81
CA GLU A 364 -10.36 -27.38 -21.86
C GLU A 364 -9.51 -27.48 -20.58
N VAL A 365 -10.15 -27.36 -19.42
CA VAL A 365 -9.53 -27.47 -18.10
C VAL A 365 -10.08 -28.69 -17.35
N PRO A 366 -9.25 -29.40 -16.57
CA PRO A 366 -9.67 -30.66 -16.00
C PRO A 366 -10.63 -30.46 -14.83
N VAL A 367 -11.81 -31.08 -14.94
CA VAL A 367 -12.77 -31.24 -13.86
C VAL A 367 -12.23 -32.26 -12.85
N LEU A 368 -12.17 -31.87 -11.59
CA LEU A 368 -11.63 -32.68 -10.49
C LEU A 368 -12.73 -33.41 -9.72
N ALA A 369 -13.89 -32.77 -9.55
CA ALA A 369 -15.04 -33.36 -8.89
C ALA A 369 -16.34 -32.73 -9.41
N VAL A 370 -17.39 -33.54 -9.48
CA VAL A 370 -18.78 -33.09 -9.67
C VAL A 370 -19.56 -33.67 -8.50
N GLU A 371 -20.15 -32.79 -7.70
CA GLU A 371 -20.93 -33.15 -6.53
C GLU A 371 -22.36 -32.69 -6.73
N GLU A 372 -23.28 -33.64 -6.76
CA GLU A 372 -24.71 -33.38 -6.74
C GLU A 372 -25.13 -32.94 -5.33
N ARG A 373 -26.06 -31.99 -5.24
CA ARG A 373 -26.66 -31.55 -3.97
C ARG A 373 -25.64 -31.10 -2.92
N ALA A 374 -24.53 -30.48 -3.35
CA ALA A 374 -23.46 -30.06 -2.45
C ALA A 374 -23.94 -29.12 -1.32
N ALA A 375 -24.97 -28.30 -1.61
CA ALA A 375 -25.61 -27.41 -0.66
C ALA A 375 -26.23 -28.13 0.55
N GLU A 376 -26.64 -29.41 0.43
CA GLU A 376 -27.15 -30.21 1.56
C GLU A 376 -26.11 -30.45 2.66
N THR A 377 -24.83 -30.42 2.32
CA THR A 377 -23.75 -30.66 3.28
C THR A 377 -23.12 -29.37 3.81
N GLU A 378 -23.11 -28.30 3.01
CA GLU A 378 -22.46 -27.02 3.35
C GLU A 378 -23.40 -26.08 4.10
N GLY A 379 -24.71 -26.19 3.86
CA GLY A 379 -25.71 -25.24 4.33
C GLY A 379 -25.86 -24.06 3.37
N ILE A 380 -27.02 -23.40 3.43
CA ILE A 380 -27.35 -22.25 2.59
C ILE A 380 -27.37 -20.99 3.46
N THR A 381 -26.67 -19.95 3.02
CA THR A 381 -26.77 -18.61 3.62
C THR A 381 -27.70 -17.75 2.77
N VAL A 382 -28.81 -17.33 3.36
CA VAL A 382 -29.85 -16.54 2.71
C VAL A 382 -29.89 -15.12 3.30
N LEU A 383 -29.94 -14.09 2.46
CA LEU A 383 -30.32 -12.75 2.89
C LEU A 383 -31.70 -12.40 2.34
N LEU A 384 -32.64 -12.13 3.24
CA LEU A 384 -33.97 -11.64 2.92
C LEU A 384 -33.93 -10.11 2.83
N LEU A 385 -34.08 -9.57 1.62
CA LEU A 385 -34.13 -8.13 1.36
C LEU A 385 -35.59 -7.71 1.14
N VAL A 386 -36.16 -7.03 2.13
CA VAL A 386 -37.58 -6.70 2.17
C VAL A 386 -37.82 -5.24 1.81
N ASP A 387 -38.65 -5.01 0.80
CA ASP A 387 -39.12 -3.67 0.44
C ASP A 387 -40.00 -3.09 1.55
N ASN A 388 -39.63 -1.90 2.03
CA ASN A 388 -40.36 -1.11 3.02
C ASN A 388 -40.74 0.27 2.47
N SER A 389 -41.05 0.36 1.18
CA SER A 389 -41.53 1.56 0.51
C SER A 389 -42.99 1.89 0.84
N GLY A 390 -43.48 3.05 0.39
CA GLY A 390 -44.85 3.50 0.67
C GLY A 390 -45.94 2.58 0.10
N SER A 391 -45.70 1.94 -1.06
CA SER A 391 -46.65 1.05 -1.76
C SER A 391 -46.96 -0.22 -0.96
N MET A 392 -45.99 -0.71 -0.20
CA MET A 392 -46.10 -1.92 0.62
C MET A 392 -47.20 -1.84 1.70
N TYR A 393 -47.68 -0.64 2.00
CA TYR A 393 -48.72 -0.39 2.98
C TYR A 393 -50.11 -0.12 2.39
N ALA A 394 -50.28 -0.33 1.10
CA ALA A 394 -51.57 -0.44 0.42
C ALA A 394 -52.07 -1.90 0.44
N THR A 395 -53.31 -2.11 0.01
CA THR A 395 -53.83 -3.47 -0.27
C THR A 395 -53.13 -4.10 -1.46
N VAL A 396 -53.30 -5.41 -1.68
CA VAL A 396 -52.81 -6.13 -2.87
C VAL A 396 -53.23 -5.39 -4.16
N ASP A 397 -54.50 -4.97 -4.26
CA ASP A 397 -55.04 -4.16 -5.38
C ASP A 397 -54.52 -2.70 -5.46
N GLY A 398 -53.56 -2.30 -4.63
CA GLY A 398 -52.98 -0.96 -4.62
C GLY A 398 -53.86 0.13 -3.99
N ARG A 399 -54.89 -0.24 -3.23
CA ARG A 399 -55.80 0.71 -2.58
C ARG A 399 -55.27 1.13 -1.20
N PRO A 400 -55.39 2.41 -0.81
CA PRO A 400 -55.05 2.82 0.54
C PRO A 400 -55.93 2.09 1.57
N THR A 401 -55.30 1.54 2.61
CA THR A 401 -56.00 0.90 3.73
C THR A 401 -55.46 1.40 5.08
N GLN A 402 -56.34 1.38 6.07
CA GLN A 402 -56.00 1.61 7.49
C GLN A 402 -55.98 0.31 8.29
N ASP A 403 -56.43 -0.79 7.70
CA ASP A 403 -56.34 -2.12 8.30
C ASP A 403 -54.92 -2.68 8.07
N PRO A 404 -54.11 -2.86 9.13
CA PRO A 404 -52.75 -3.37 8.99
C PRO A 404 -52.72 -4.79 8.40
N ALA A 405 -53.74 -5.62 8.65
CA ALA A 405 -53.78 -7.00 8.18
C ALA A 405 -54.06 -7.10 6.67
N ALA A 406 -54.66 -6.07 6.09
CA ALA A 406 -54.97 -6.01 4.66
C ALA A 406 -53.82 -5.44 3.81
N THR A 407 -52.65 -5.15 4.40
CA THR A 407 -51.49 -4.57 3.70
C THR A 407 -50.64 -5.62 2.99
N ARG A 408 -49.95 -5.24 1.90
CA ARG A 408 -48.96 -6.11 1.23
C ARG A 408 -47.85 -6.55 2.18
N MET A 409 -47.36 -5.63 3.02
CA MET A 409 -46.38 -5.91 4.07
C MET A 409 -46.85 -7.01 5.05
N ALA A 410 -48.14 -7.05 5.41
CA ALA A 410 -48.66 -8.13 6.25
C ALA A 410 -48.59 -9.51 5.55
N GLY A 411 -48.87 -9.55 4.24
CA GLY A 411 -48.69 -10.74 3.42
C GLY A 411 -47.23 -11.20 3.35
N VAL A 412 -46.31 -10.28 3.08
CA VAL A 412 -44.87 -10.54 3.04
C VAL A 412 -44.35 -11.09 4.37
N ARG A 413 -44.76 -10.51 5.50
CA ARG A 413 -44.38 -11.02 6.82
C ARG A 413 -44.91 -12.43 7.07
N GLY A 414 -46.13 -12.71 6.63
CA GLY A 414 -46.72 -14.05 6.70
C GLY A 414 -45.86 -15.06 5.96
N ALA A 415 -45.48 -14.74 4.72
CA ALA A 415 -44.68 -15.63 3.90
C ALA A 415 -43.25 -15.84 4.41
N ILE A 416 -42.58 -14.78 4.90
CA ILE A 416 -41.26 -14.91 5.52
C ILE A 416 -41.33 -15.83 6.75
N ARG A 417 -42.39 -15.75 7.57
CA ARG A 417 -42.55 -16.66 8.72
C ARG A 417 -42.75 -18.11 8.27
N SER A 418 -43.54 -18.35 7.23
CA SER A 418 -43.68 -19.69 6.64
C SER A 418 -42.34 -20.21 6.14
N PHE A 419 -41.56 -19.37 5.44
CA PHE A 419 -40.21 -19.68 4.98
C PHE A 419 -39.28 -20.06 6.15
N LEU A 420 -39.22 -19.24 7.20
CA LEU A 420 -38.38 -19.52 8.37
C LEU A 420 -38.80 -20.83 9.07
N ALA A 421 -40.08 -21.19 9.06
CA ALA A 421 -40.56 -22.45 9.64
C ALA A 421 -40.13 -23.70 8.85
N GLU A 422 -39.83 -23.55 7.55
CA GLU A 422 -39.37 -24.64 6.67
C GLU A 422 -37.85 -24.89 6.73
N ILE A 423 -37.08 -23.99 7.36
CA ILE A 423 -35.63 -24.16 7.52
C ILE A 423 -35.36 -25.20 8.61
N ASP A 424 -34.97 -26.39 8.18
CA ASP A 424 -34.73 -27.55 9.04
C ASP A 424 -33.25 -27.93 9.17
N HIS A 425 -32.38 -27.35 8.34
CA HIS A 425 -30.98 -27.74 8.28
C HIS A 425 -30.09 -26.91 9.24
N PRO A 426 -29.26 -27.55 10.10
CA PRO A 426 -28.55 -26.86 11.18
C PRO A 426 -27.43 -25.91 10.72
N ARG A 427 -27.02 -25.99 9.44
CA ARG A 427 -26.00 -25.10 8.86
C ARG A 427 -26.61 -23.96 8.06
N ASP A 428 -27.92 -23.94 7.85
CA ASP A 428 -28.57 -22.84 7.15
C ASP A 428 -28.55 -21.59 8.03
N ARG A 429 -28.38 -20.44 7.38
CA ARG A 429 -28.27 -19.15 8.05
C ARG A 429 -29.13 -18.14 7.31
N VAL A 430 -29.81 -17.28 8.06
CA VAL A 430 -30.67 -16.23 7.50
C VAL A 430 -30.23 -14.87 8.01
N ALA A 431 -30.01 -13.94 7.08
CA ALA A 431 -29.85 -12.52 7.32
C ALA A 431 -31.15 -11.81 6.90
N LEU A 432 -31.42 -10.65 7.49
CA LEU A 432 -32.59 -9.84 7.17
C LEU A 432 -32.18 -8.38 7.01
N ALA A 433 -32.60 -7.79 5.89
CA ALA A 433 -32.45 -6.37 5.61
C ALA A 433 -33.78 -5.80 5.11
N GLU A 434 -34.00 -4.53 5.38
CA GLU A 434 -35.07 -3.75 4.76
C GLU A 434 -34.48 -2.67 3.86
N PHE A 435 -35.23 -2.26 2.84
CA PHE A 435 -34.85 -1.11 2.03
C PHE A 435 -36.04 -0.21 1.67
N ASN A 436 -35.74 1.07 1.54
CA ASN A 436 -36.63 2.11 1.00
C ASN A 436 -35.76 3.20 0.34
N THR A 437 -35.82 4.46 0.81
CA THR A 437 -34.73 5.43 0.58
C THR A 437 -33.41 4.95 1.18
N HIS A 438 -33.44 4.25 2.32
CA HIS A 438 -32.25 3.76 3.02
C HIS A 438 -32.17 2.23 2.95
N TYR A 439 -30.96 1.71 2.97
CA TYR A 439 -30.70 0.29 3.22
C TYR A 439 -30.37 0.08 4.69
N THR A 440 -31.05 -0.87 5.35
CA THR A 440 -30.80 -1.21 6.75
C THR A 440 -30.66 -2.72 6.90
N LEU A 441 -29.44 -3.19 7.22
CA LEU A 441 -29.21 -4.56 7.65
C LEU A 441 -29.68 -4.71 9.10
N LEU A 442 -30.78 -5.43 9.31
CA LEU A 442 -31.36 -5.64 10.64
C LEU A 442 -30.60 -6.72 11.41
N THR A 443 -30.12 -7.75 10.71
CA THR A 443 -29.26 -8.79 11.29
C THR A 443 -28.36 -9.41 10.22
N GLU A 444 -27.11 -9.64 10.59
CA GLU A 444 -26.20 -10.52 9.84
C GLU A 444 -26.71 -11.97 9.85
N ALA A 445 -26.10 -12.83 9.03
CA ALA A 445 -26.48 -14.22 8.88
C ALA A 445 -26.48 -14.96 10.23
N THR A 446 -27.65 -15.40 10.68
CA THR A 446 -27.83 -16.08 11.97
C THR A 446 -28.55 -17.41 11.82
N ASP A 447 -28.30 -18.34 12.73
CA ASP A 447 -29.06 -19.58 12.91
C ASP A 447 -30.29 -19.40 13.81
N SER A 448 -30.40 -18.27 14.51
CA SER A 448 -31.54 -17.96 15.37
C SER A 448 -32.69 -17.39 14.54
N LEU A 449 -33.49 -18.28 13.94
CA LEU A 449 -34.67 -17.91 13.13
C LEU A 449 -35.66 -17.06 13.93
N ARG A 450 -35.78 -17.32 15.23
CA ARG A 450 -36.59 -16.50 16.15
C ARG A 450 -36.11 -15.04 16.25
N THR A 451 -34.80 -14.80 16.16
CA THR A 451 -34.26 -13.43 16.12
C THR A 451 -34.71 -12.72 14.85
N VAL A 452 -34.66 -13.43 13.72
CA VAL A 452 -35.13 -12.92 12.43
C VAL A 452 -36.62 -12.57 12.49
N GLU A 453 -37.46 -13.46 13.05
CA GLU A 453 -38.89 -13.20 13.22
C GLU A 453 -39.17 -11.97 14.09
N LEU A 454 -38.44 -11.79 15.19
CA LEU A 454 -38.62 -10.63 16.07
C LEU A 454 -38.21 -9.32 15.38
N LEU A 455 -37.14 -9.34 14.58
CA LEU A 455 -36.67 -8.17 13.84
C LEU A 455 -37.59 -7.83 12.66
N LEU A 456 -38.19 -8.83 12.02
CA LEU A 456 -39.19 -8.66 10.97
C LEU A 456 -40.40 -7.83 11.45
N ASP A 457 -40.81 -8.00 12.71
CA ASP A 457 -41.90 -7.20 13.30
C ASP A 457 -41.51 -5.73 13.59
N THR A 458 -40.23 -5.38 13.54
CA THR A 458 -39.75 -4.01 13.74
C THR A 458 -39.84 -3.14 12.48
N ILE A 459 -39.96 -3.77 11.29
CA ILE A 459 -40.15 -3.09 10.01
C ILE A 459 -41.49 -2.35 10.04
N THR A 460 -41.51 -1.02 10.10
CA THR A 460 -42.75 -0.25 10.19
C THR A 460 -42.86 0.79 9.09
N ARG A 461 -44.08 1.31 8.87
CA ARG A 461 -44.39 2.23 7.78
C ARG A 461 -43.40 3.41 7.79
N PRO A 462 -42.67 3.64 6.68
CA PRO A 462 -41.70 4.71 6.62
C PRO A 462 -42.39 6.08 6.68
N ARG A 463 -41.62 7.11 6.99
CA ARG A 463 -42.09 8.50 6.86
C ARG A 463 -42.20 8.83 5.38
N PRO A 464 -43.05 9.79 4.97
CA PRO A 464 -43.23 10.14 3.55
C PRO A 464 -41.93 10.49 2.82
N GLN A 465 -40.95 11.07 3.51
CA GLN A 465 -39.64 11.42 2.97
C GLN A 465 -38.71 10.22 2.74
N ASP A 466 -38.99 9.09 3.40
CA ASP A 466 -38.20 7.86 3.34
C ASP A 466 -38.95 6.76 2.56
N ALA A 467 -40.11 7.07 1.98
CA ALA A 467 -41.03 6.10 1.36
C ALA A 467 -40.73 5.79 -0.12
N TYR A 468 -39.49 5.98 -0.56
CA TYR A 468 -39.01 5.73 -1.92
C TYR A 468 -38.46 4.30 -2.05
N THR A 469 -38.05 3.91 -3.26
CA THR A 469 -37.64 2.53 -3.58
C THR A 469 -36.27 2.54 -4.28
N GLU A 470 -35.18 2.54 -3.52
CA GLU A 470 -33.80 2.48 -4.04
C GLU A 470 -33.38 1.03 -4.32
N LEU A 471 -34.13 0.34 -5.20
CA LEU A 471 -34.02 -1.09 -5.45
C LEU A 471 -32.60 -1.51 -5.89
N TYR A 472 -32.05 -0.85 -6.91
CA TYR A 472 -30.75 -1.23 -7.48
C TYR A 472 -29.60 -1.06 -6.47
N ARG A 473 -29.63 0.04 -5.71
CA ARG A 473 -28.68 0.30 -4.64
C ARG A 473 -28.82 -0.72 -3.50
N ALA A 474 -30.05 -1.04 -3.11
CA ALA A 474 -30.31 -2.00 -2.06
C ALA A 474 -29.82 -3.41 -2.41
N ILE A 475 -30.01 -3.86 -3.66
CA ILE A 475 -29.50 -5.15 -4.15
C ILE A 475 -27.97 -5.19 -4.08
N SER A 476 -27.28 -4.13 -4.51
CA SER A 476 -25.83 -4.03 -4.42
C SER A 476 -25.33 -4.10 -2.97
N LEU A 477 -25.89 -3.29 -2.07
CA LEU A 477 -25.50 -3.26 -0.65
C LEU A 477 -25.82 -4.57 0.09
N ALA A 478 -26.93 -5.21 -0.25
CA ALA A 478 -27.29 -6.52 0.29
C ALA A 478 -26.31 -7.62 -0.17
N THR A 479 -25.87 -7.56 -1.42
CA THR A 479 -24.86 -8.48 -1.95
C THR A 479 -23.53 -8.32 -1.22
N GLU A 480 -23.04 -7.09 -1.03
CA GLU A 480 -21.84 -6.80 -0.24
C GLU A 480 -21.96 -7.28 1.22
N SER A 481 -23.13 -7.09 1.82
CA SER A 481 -23.42 -7.56 3.19
C SER A 481 -23.34 -9.09 3.27
N LEU A 482 -23.86 -9.79 2.27
CA LEU A 482 -23.81 -11.25 2.20
C LEU A 482 -22.39 -11.77 1.89
N GLU A 483 -21.60 -11.02 1.12
CA GLU A 483 -20.23 -11.39 0.80
C GLU A 483 -19.27 -11.24 1.97
N SER A 484 -19.40 -10.14 2.70
CA SER A 484 -18.63 -9.81 3.89
C SER A 484 -19.00 -10.65 5.12
N GLY A 485 -20.20 -11.25 5.13
CA GLY A 485 -20.73 -12.06 6.22
C GLY A 485 -20.02 -13.41 6.45
N GLU A 486 -20.12 -13.92 7.69
CA GLU A 486 -19.64 -15.25 8.08
C GLU A 486 -20.55 -16.35 7.52
N GLY A 487 -19.97 -17.28 6.74
CA GLY A 487 -20.69 -18.42 6.17
C GLY A 487 -19.91 -19.05 5.02
N GLU A 488 -19.68 -20.37 5.09
CA GLU A 488 -19.14 -21.17 4.00
C GLU A 488 -20.30 -21.81 3.21
N GLY A 489 -20.17 -21.93 1.89
CA GLY A 489 -21.16 -22.61 1.06
C GLY A 489 -21.96 -21.67 0.14
N ARG A 490 -23.20 -22.05 -0.14
CA ARG A 490 -24.06 -21.42 -1.15
C ARG A 490 -24.72 -20.15 -0.59
N ARG A 491 -24.62 -19.03 -1.31
CA ARG A 491 -25.13 -17.72 -0.88
C ARG A 491 -26.26 -17.24 -1.79
N ALA A 492 -27.43 -16.94 -1.22
CA ALA A 492 -28.59 -16.46 -1.98
C ALA A 492 -29.17 -15.17 -1.39
N LEU A 493 -29.45 -14.20 -2.25
CA LEU A 493 -30.17 -12.97 -1.95
C LEU A 493 -31.61 -13.13 -2.46
N LEU A 494 -32.59 -13.01 -1.58
CA LEU A 494 -34.01 -13.01 -1.95
C LEU A 494 -34.56 -11.59 -1.81
N VAL A 495 -34.93 -11.00 -2.94
CA VAL A 495 -35.42 -9.62 -3.03
C VAL A 495 -36.94 -9.65 -3.11
N LEU A 496 -37.62 -9.15 -2.10
CA LEU A 496 -39.07 -9.06 -2.05
C LEU A 496 -39.49 -7.62 -2.31
N THR A 497 -40.16 -7.34 -3.42
CA THR A 497 -40.59 -5.99 -3.79
C THR A 497 -41.93 -6.00 -4.51
N ASP A 498 -42.67 -4.89 -4.42
CA ASP A 498 -43.99 -4.69 -5.06
C ASP A 498 -43.98 -3.62 -6.16
N GLY A 499 -42.80 -3.09 -6.52
CA GLY A 499 -42.68 -1.89 -7.34
C GLY A 499 -41.40 -1.78 -8.15
N GLU A 500 -41.38 -0.78 -9.03
CA GLU A 500 -40.22 -0.43 -9.84
C GLU A 500 -39.21 0.37 -9.01
N ASN A 501 -37.95 0.43 -9.47
CA ASN A 501 -36.94 1.29 -8.89
C ASN A 501 -37.41 2.76 -8.95
N TYR A 502 -37.58 3.39 -7.80
CA TYR A 502 -38.10 4.74 -7.63
C TYR A 502 -37.17 5.55 -6.71
N PRO A 503 -35.99 5.95 -7.21
CA PRO A 503 -34.92 6.54 -6.38
C PRO A 503 -35.27 7.95 -5.88
N PHE A 504 -34.89 8.23 -4.64
CA PHE A 504 -35.17 9.49 -3.94
C PHE A 504 -34.66 10.69 -4.73
N THR A 505 -33.42 10.65 -5.22
CA THR A 505 -32.77 11.81 -5.86
C THR A 505 -33.52 12.25 -7.12
N VAL A 506 -34.01 11.29 -7.91
CA VAL A 506 -34.74 11.56 -9.16
C VAL A 506 -36.14 12.11 -8.87
N HIS A 507 -36.84 11.53 -7.89
CA HIS A 507 -38.26 11.82 -7.68
C HIS A 507 -38.54 12.94 -6.67
N SER A 508 -37.64 13.17 -5.71
CA SER A 508 -37.73 14.31 -4.79
C SER A 508 -37.11 15.59 -5.37
N GLY A 509 -36.20 15.47 -6.34
CA GLY A 509 -35.39 16.57 -6.86
C GLY A 509 -34.37 17.13 -5.85
N GLN A 510 -34.12 16.41 -4.75
CA GLN A 510 -33.16 16.76 -3.71
C GLN A 510 -32.02 15.74 -3.65
N PRO A 511 -30.80 16.13 -3.24
CA PRO A 511 -29.71 15.17 -3.02
C PRO A 511 -30.09 14.12 -1.97
N HIS A 512 -29.71 12.87 -2.20
CA HIS A 512 -29.91 11.77 -1.27
C HIS A 512 -29.34 12.11 0.13
N PRO A 513 -30.06 11.84 1.23
CA PRO A 513 -29.62 12.21 2.59
C PRO A 513 -28.26 11.62 3.01
N VAL A 514 -27.91 10.46 2.45
CA VAL A 514 -26.66 9.73 2.75
C VAL A 514 -25.65 9.81 1.60
N TYR A 515 -26.12 9.79 0.34
CA TYR A 515 -25.29 9.54 -0.83
C TYR A 515 -25.17 10.77 -1.76
N GLY A 516 -25.79 11.89 -1.40
CA GLY A 516 -25.77 13.10 -2.22
C GLY A 516 -26.39 12.86 -3.60
N ASP A 517 -25.73 13.32 -4.67
CA ASP A 517 -26.23 13.22 -6.04
C ASP A 517 -25.92 11.87 -6.72
N GLU A 518 -25.38 10.90 -5.97
CA GLU A 518 -24.99 9.60 -6.50
C GLU A 518 -26.23 8.73 -6.79
N LEU A 519 -26.33 8.23 -8.03
CA LEU A 519 -27.39 7.34 -8.49
C LEU A 519 -26.78 5.99 -8.87
N VAL A 520 -27.40 4.89 -8.42
CA VAL A 520 -27.04 3.54 -8.86
C VAL A 520 -27.98 3.13 -9.99
N THR A 521 -27.41 2.71 -11.10
CA THR A 521 -28.12 2.26 -12.29
C THR A 521 -28.28 0.74 -12.32
N ALA A 522 -29.22 0.25 -13.13
CA ALA A 522 -29.40 -1.19 -13.33
C ALA A 522 -28.13 -1.86 -13.90
N GLU A 523 -27.43 -1.17 -14.81
CA GLU A 523 -26.18 -1.65 -15.43
C GLU A 523 -25.07 -1.84 -14.39
N GLU A 524 -24.90 -0.90 -13.47
CA GLU A 524 -23.94 -1.03 -12.37
C GLU A 524 -24.28 -2.20 -11.44
N THR A 525 -25.56 -2.40 -11.10
CA THR A 525 -26.00 -3.55 -10.30
C THR A 525 -25.81 -4.87 -11.04
N LEU A 526 -26.09 -4.93 -12.35
CA LEU A 526 -25.87 -6.11 -13.19
C LEU A 526 -24.39 -6.52 -13.19
N GLU A 527 -23.49 -5.56 -13.42
CA GLU A 527 -22.06 -5.81 -13.43
C GLU A 527 -21.56 -6.31 -12.09
N HIS A 528 -22.00 -5.69 -11.00
CA HIS A 528 -21.69 -6.13 -9.64
C HIS A 528 -22.13 -7.60 -9.41
N LEU A 529 -23.34 -7.96 -9.82
CA LEU A 529 -23.87 -9.32 -9.62
C LEU A 529 -23.23 -10.39 -10.50
N GLN A 530 -22.73 -10.05 -11.70
CA GLN A 530 -21.98 -11.02 -12.52
C GLN A 530 -20.64 -11.43 -11.88
N ARG A 531 -20.13 -10.61 -10.95
CA ARG A 531 -18.86 -10.79 -10.27
C ARG A 531 -19.04 -11.32 -8.86
N SER A 532 -20.22 -11.15 -8.29
CA SER A 532 -20.53 -11.63 -6.95
C SER A 532 -20.72 -13.14 -6.93
N ALA A 533 -20.39 -13.75 -5.81
CA ALA A 533 -20.63 -15.16 -5.59
C ALA A 533 -22.06 -15.41 -5.03
N VAL A 534 -23.02 -14.55 -5.36
CA VAL A 534 -24.36 -14.53 -4.74
C VAL A 534 -25.45 -14.78 -5.79
N GLY A 535 -26.28 -15.79 -5.53
CA GLY A 535 -27.50 -16.06 -6.32
C GLY A 535 -28.59 -15.05 -6.02
N VAL A 536 -29.06 -14.26 -6.98
CA VAL A 536 -30.12 -13.26 -6.75
C VAL A 536 -31.47 -13.74 -7.25
N PHE A 537 -32.44 -13.86 -6.34
CA PHE A 537 -33.81 -14.26 -6.62
C PHE A 537 -34.76 -13.09 -6.36
N GLY A 538 -35.40 -12.57 -7.40
CA GLY A 538 -36.42 -11.54 -7.29
C GLY A 538 -37.79 -12.15 -7.07
N ILE A 539 -38.57 -11.59 -6.16
CA ILE A 539 -39.96 -11.98 -5.93
C ILE A 539 -40.84 -10.74 -6.02
N SER A 540 -41.61 -10.71 -7.09
CA SER A 540 -42.54 -9.64 -7.41
C SER A 540 -43.88 -9.91 -6.76
N PHE A 541 -44.24 -9.07 -5.80
CA PHE A 541 -45.47 -9.21 -5.05
C PHE A 541 -46.57 -8.29 -5.61
N ALA A 542 -47.75 -8.84 -5.87
CA ALA A 542 -48.93 -8.09 -6.33
C ALA A 542 -48.81 -7.42 -7.72
N GLY A 543 -47.96 -7.97 -8.61
CA GLY A 543 -47.99 -7.69 -10.06
C GLY A 543 -47.30 -6.40 -10.53
N GLY A 544 -46.53 -5.73 -9.67
CA GLY A 544 -45.60 -4.66 -10.07
C GLY A 544 -44.16 -5.18 -10.06
N THR A 545 -43.48 -5.14 -11.20
CA THR A 545 -42.08 -5.62 -11.33
C THR A 545 -41.26 -4.60 -12.10
N ASP A 546 -40.11 -4.22 -11.54
CA ASP A 546 -39.12 -3.43 -12.28
C ASP A 546 -38.69 -4.16 -13.56
N PRO A 547 -38.72 -3.51 -14.74
CA PRO A 547 -38.35 -4.13 -16.01
C PRO A 547 -36.95 -4.75 -16.01
N MET A 548 -36.03 -4.26 -15.18
CA MET A 548 -34.65 -4.73 -15.08
C MET A 548 -34.43 -5.76 -13.97
N LEU A 549 -35.42 -6.04 -13.12
CA LEU A 549 -35.24 -7.03 -12.04
C LEU A 549 -34.94 -8.43 -12.60
N GLN A 550 -35.55 -8.81 -13.72
CA GLN A 550 -35.28 -10.08 -14.39
C GLN A 550 -33.86 -10.16 -14.94
N GLU A 551 -33.38 -9.07 -15.53
CA GLU A 551 -32.02 -8.93 -16.00
C GLU A 551 -31.02 -9.04 -14.83
N ILE A 552 -31.30 -8.35 -13.73
CA ILE A 552 -30.50 -8.32 -12.49
C ILE A 552 -30.42 -9.71 -11.83
N ALA A 553 -31.55 -10.39 -11.66
CA ALA A 553 -31.59 -11.75 -11.11
C ALA A 553 -30.78 -12.73 -11.98
N ASN A 554 -30.91 -12.65 -13.31
CA ASN A 554 -30.16 -13.49 -14.25
C ASN A 554 -28.65 -13.23 -14.23
N ALA A 555 -28.23 -11.96 -14.06
CA ALA A 555 -26.83 -11.60 -13.90
C ALA A 555 -26.22 -12.25 -12.66
N GLY A 556 -26.92 -12.21 -11.53
CA GLY A 556 -26.57 -12.91 -10.29
C GLY A 556 -26.81 -14.43 -10.34
N GLY A 557 -27.25 -14.99 -11.47
CA GLY A 557 -27.45 -16.44 -11.62
C GLY A 557 -28.68 -17.00 -10.89
N GLY A 558 -29.63 -16.16 -10.48
CA GLY A 558 -30.95 -16.58 -9.97
C GLY A 558 -32.09 -16.27 -10.94
N LEU A 559 -33.31 -16.10 -10.42
CA LEU A 559 -34.57 -16.01 -11.20
C LEU A 559 -35.52 -14.97 -10.61
N VAL A 560 -36.54 -14.57 -11.38
CA VAL A 560 -37.65 -13.77 -10.88
C VAL A 560 -38.92 -14.61 -10.85
N TYR A 561 -39.68 -14.46 -9.76
CA TYR A 561 -40.96 -15.11 -9.53
C TYR A 561 -42.05 -14.07 -9.30
N ASP A 562 -43.27 -14.37 -9.73
CA ASP A 562 -44.45 -13.57 -9.46
C ASP A 562 -45.31 -14.24 -8.39
N ALA A 563 -45.72 -13.51 -7.35
CA ALA A 563 -46.60 -13.98 -6.29
C ALA A 563 -47.87 -13.13 -6.23
N ALA A 564 -49.05 -13.76 -6.35
CA ALA A 564 -50.33 -13.07 -6.24
C ALA A 564 -50.82 -12.95 -4.79
N ASP A 565 -50.46 -13.91 -3.92
CA ASP A 565 -50.82 -13.92 -2.50
C ASP A 565 -49.74 -14.56 -1.59
N GLY A 566 -50.01 -14.58 -0.27
CA GLY A 566 -49.06 -15.07 0.74
C GLY A 566 -48.86 -16.59 0.76
N ASP A 567 -49.79 -17.37 0.23
CA ASP A 567 -49.69 -18.84 0.16
C ASP A 567 -48.86 -19.25 -1.07
N GLU A 568 -49.06 -18.58 -2.22
CA GLU A 568 -48.21 -18.71 -3.41
C GLU A 568 -46.76 -18.31 -3.13
N LEU A 569 -46.56 -17.26 -2.33
CA LEU A 569 -45.23 -16.80 -1.93
C LEU A 569 -44.46 -17.86 -1.12
N GLY A 570 -45.14 -18.60 -0.24
CA GLY A 570 -44.55 -19.74 0.48
C GLY A 570 -44.07 -20.84 -0.47
N ALA A 571 -44.89 -21.22 -1.46
CA ALA A 571 -44.54 -22.25 -2.45
C ALA A 571 -43.36 -21.83 -3.35
N ILE A 572 -43.25 -20.54 -3.70
CA ILE A 572 -42.12 -19.99 -4.45
C ILE A 572 -40.81 -20.16 -3.67
N TYR A 573 -40.84 -19.94 -2.35
CA TYR A 573 -39.66 -20.16 -1.52
C TYR A 573 -39.24 -21.62 -1.46
N SER A 574 -40.18 -22.55 -1.29
CA SER A 574 -39.88 -23.97 -1.29
C SER A 574 -39.25 -24.40 -2.64
N ASP A 575 -39.75 -23.89 -3.77
CA ASP A 575 -39.17 -24.10 -5.10
C ASP A 575 -37.75 -23.51 -5.23
N ILE A 576 -37.52 -22.27 -4.77
CA ILE A 576 -36.17 -21.66 -4.76
C ILE A 576 -35.20 -22.53 -3.96
N ARG A 577 -35.59 -22.97 -2.75
CA ARG A 577 -34.75 -23.80 -1.91
C ARG A 577 -34.47 -25.15 -2.56
N GLU A 578 -35.50 -25.82 -3.07
CA GLU A 578 -35.37 -27.11 -3.74
C GLU A 578 -34.40 -27.00 -4.92
N ARG A 579 -34.53 -25.95 -5.74
CA ARG A 579 -33.61 -25.67 -6.85
C ARG A 579 -32.18 -25.45 -6.38
N ILE A 580 -31.96 -24.66 -5.33
CA ILE A 580 -30.62 -24.43 -4.77
C ILE A 580 -30.01 -25.74 -4.26
N LEU A 581 -30.80 -26.60 -3.60
CA LEU A 581 -30.35 -27.91 -3.13
C LEU A 581 -30.09 -28.88 -4.28
N GLN A 582 -30.68 -28.68 -5.44
CA GLN A 582 -30.46 -29.48 -6.65
C GLN A 582 -29.30 -28.96 -7.53
N GLU A 583 -28.67 -27.83 -7.19
CA GLU A 583 -27.51 -27.33 -7.93
C GLU A 583 -26.29 -28.26 -7.79
N TYR A 584 -25.58 -28.46 -8.89
CA TYR A 584 -24.33 -29.21 -8.92
C TYR A 584 -23.16 -28.32 -8.56
N ARG A 585 -22.23 -28.83 -7.75
CA ARG A 585 -20.91 -28.21 -7.57
C ARG A 585 -19.90 -28.90 -8.46
N VAL A 586 -19.34 -28.16 -9.41
CA VAL A 586 -18.22 -28.61 -10.24
C VAL A 586 -16.94 -27.95 -9.75
N ARG A 587 -16.00 -28.75 -9.26
CA ARG A 587 -14.66 -28.31 -8.92
C ARG A 587 -13.73 -28.61 -10.08
N TYR A 588 -13.03 -27.61 -10.59
CA TYR A 588 -12.07 -27.79 -11.67
C TYR A 588 -10.74 -27.10 -11.36
N ARG A 589 -9.68 -27.48 -12.07
CA ARG A 589 -8.35 -26.85 -11.93
C ARG A 589 -8.20 -25.71 -12.93
N ALA A 590 -8.11 -24.48 -12.42
CA ALA A 590 -7.98 -23.29 -13.26
C ALA A 590 -6.64 -23.24 -14.01
N ALA A 591 -6.66 -22.71 -15.23
CA ALA A 591 -5.46 -22.43 -15.99
C ALA A 591 -4.66 -21.31 -15.34
N ILE A 592 -3.33 -21.38 -15.45
CA ILE A 592 -2.42 -20.37 -14.89
C ILE A 592 -1.95 -19.34 -15.94
N THR A 593 -2.56 -19.35 -17.13
CA THR A 593 -2.19 -18.44 -18.23
C THR A 593 -2.42 -16.98 -17.81
N PRO A 594 -1.49 -16.05 -18.07
CA PRO A 594 -1.67 -14.64 -17.70
C PRO A 594 -2.96 -14.05 -18.28
N THR A 595 -3.78 -13.43 -17.44
CA THR A 595 -4.95 -12.62 -17.82
C THR A 595 -5.37 -11.74 -16.64
N GLU A 596 -6.08 -10.64 -16.90
CA GLU A 596 -6.77 -9.86 -15.86
C GLU A 596 -8.12 -10.49 -15.50
N GLN A 597 -8.87 -10.91 -16.53
CA GLN A 597 -10.15 -11.57 -16.41
C GLN A 597 -10.10 -12.92 -17.11
N ARG A 598 -10.55 -13.98 -16.44
CA ARG A 598 -10.69 -15.29 -17.04
C ARG A 598 -12.13 -15.47 -17.49
N TYR A 599 -12.30 -15.82 -18.75
CA TYR A 599 -13.60 -16.23 -19.28
C TYR A 599 -13.74 -17.75 -19.13
N LEU A 600 -14.81 -18.15 -18.46
CA LEU A 600 -15.23 -19.52 -18.25
C LEU A 600 -16.33 -19.84 -19.26
N ARG A 601 -16.24 -21.00 -19.90
CA ARG A 601 -17.35 -21.59 -20.67
C ARG A 601 -17.61 -23.00 -20.16
N VAL A 602 -18.83 -23.26 -19.71
CA VAL A 602 -19.28 -24.60 -19.36
C VAL A 602 -20.07 -25.15 -20.53
N VAL A 603 -19.70 -26.34 -20.99
CA VAL A 603 -20.36 -27.03 -22.11
C VAL A 603 -20.85 -28.38 -21.62
N MET A 604 -22.10 -28.68 -21.93
CA MET A 604 -22.74 -29.94 -21.59
C MET A 604 -23.32 -30.59 -22.83
N GLU A 605 -23.05 -31.88 -22.98
CA GLU A 605 -23.63 -32.70 -24.05
C GLU A 605 -24.92 -33.35 -23.52
N LEU A 606 -26.07 -32.87 -23.98
CA LEU A 606 -27.40 -33.42 -23.68
C LEU A 606 -27.91 -34.27 -24.85
N PRO A 607 -28.85 -35.21 -24.63
CA PRO A 607 -29.46 -36.00 -25.71
C PRO A 607 -30.13 -35.16 -26.81
N GLU A 608 -30.59 -33.94 -26.48
CA GLU A 608 -31.32 -33.04 -27.38
C GLU A 608 -30.43 -31.94 -28.01
N GLY A 609 -29.15 -31.87 -27.66
CA GLY A 609 -28.22 -30.85 -28.18
C GLY A 609 -27.09 -30.52 -27.20
N THR A 610 -26.25 -29.55 -27.55
CA THR A 610 -25.19 -29.03 -26.67
C THR A 610 -25.67 -27.75 -26.01
N ALA A 611 -25.60 -27.69 -24.68
CA ALA A 611 -25.88 -26.48 -23.92
C ALA A 611 -24.56 -25.83 -23.48
N GLU A 612 -24.46 -24.51 -23.64
CA GLU A 612 -23.25 -23.75 -23.32
C GLU A 612 -23.58 -22.45 -22.58
N GLN A 613 -22.77 -22.13 -21.58
CA GLN A 613 -22.94 -20.92 -20.76
C GLN A 613 -21.58 -20.32 -20.43
N GLU A 614 -21.48 -19.00 -20.54
CA GLU A 614 -20.27 -18.24 -20.25
C GLU A 614 -20.40 -17.39 -18.98
N ARG A 615 -19.29 -17.27 -18.25
CA ARG A 615 -19.08 -16.35 -17.13
C ARG A 615 -17.65 -15.83 -17.15
N SER A 616 -17.34 -14.83 -16.33
CA SER A 616 -15.95 -14.40 -16.14
C SER A 616 -15.65 -14.21 -14.65
N TYR A 617 -14.37 -14.28 -14.29
CA TYR A 617 -13.90 -13.97 -12.95
C TYR A 617 -12.50 -13.34 -12.98
N PHE A 618 -12.14 -12.56 -11.96
CA PHE A 618 -10.84 -11.90 -11.89
C PHE A 618 -9.70 -12.90 -11.63
N ALA A 619 -8.63 -12.84 -12.42
CA ALA A 619 -7.46 -13.71 -12.32
C ALA A 619 -6.11 -12.98 -12.47
N GLY A 620 -6.14 -11.64 -12.37
CA GLY A 620 -4.99 -10.75 -12.50
C GLY A 620 -3.90 -10.96 -11.44
N THR A 621 -2.67 -10.57 -11.78
CA THR A 621 -1.53 -10.65 -10.85
C THR A 621 -1.08 -9.26 -10.42
N LEU A 622 -0.35 -9.15 -9.31
CA LEU A 622 0.23 -7.86 -8.88
C LEU A 622 1.19 -7.25 -9.93
N PHE A 623 1.78 -8.07 -10.80
CA PHE A 623 2.71 -7.62 -11.85
C PHE A 623 2.04 -7.23 -13.17
N GLY A 624 0.74 -7.50 -13.34
CA GLY A 624 0.04 -7.27 -14.61
C GLY A 624 0.25 -8.39 -15.63
N LEU A 625 0.09 -8.05 -16.90
CA LEU A 625 0.20 -8.95 -18.04
C LEU A 625 1.62 -9.00 -18.62
N PRO A 626 2.09 -10.14 -19.17
CA PRO A 626 3.36 -10.21 -19.89
C PRO A 626 3.34 -9.31 -21.13
N ARG A 627 4.53 -8.98 -21.62
CA ARG A 627 4.70 -8.38 -22.96
C ARG A 627 4.79 -9.47 -24.02
N ASP A 628 4.27 -9.18 -25.20
CA ASP A 628 4.34 -10.09 -26.36
C ASP A 628 5.75 -10.16 -26.99
N ASP A 629 6.58 -9.13 -26.81
CA ASP A 629 7.89 -8.98 -27.47
C ASP A 629 9.11 -9.32 -26.59
N PHE A 630 8.90 -9.98 -25.45
CA PHE A 630 9.97 -10.25 -24.49
C PHE A 630 11.02 -11.25 -25.03
N GLY A 631 12.30 -10.91 -24.86
CA GLY A 631 13.42 -11.73 -25.32
C GLY A 631 14.70 -11.60 -24.47
N PRO A 632 15.76 -12.37 -24.76
CA PRO A 632 16.97 -12.42 -23.92
C PRO A 632 17.71 -11.08 -23.77
N LEU A 633 17.58 -10.18 -24.75
CA LEU A 633 18.20 -8.85 -24.73
C LEU A 633 17.68 -7.96 -23.59
N PHE A 634 16.49 -8.24 -23.07
CA PHE A 634 15.93 -7.53 -21.93
C PHE A 634 16.70 -7.79 -20.62
N GLY A 635 17.63 -8.75 -20.59
CA GLY A 635 18.57 -8.92 -19.47
C GLY A 635 19.65 -7.83 -19.35
N ILE A 636 19.86 -7.01 -20.39
CA ILE A 636 20.88 -5.94 -20.39
C ILE A 636 20.64 -4.90 -19.26
N PRO A 637 19.44 -4.34 -19.07
CA PRO A 637 19.13 -3.43 -17.95
C PRO A 637 19.56 -3.96 -16.58
N PHE A 638 19.37 -5.24 -16.30
CA PHE A 638 19.82 -5.87 -15.05
C PHE A 638 21.35 -5.76 -14.90
N LEU A 639 22.09 -6.14 -15.95
CA LEU A 639 23.56 -6.06 -15.94
C LEU A 639 24.04 -4.61 -15.81
N VAL A 640 23.40 -3.68 -16.52
CA VAL A 640 23.70 -2.24 -16.43
C VAL A 640 23.47 -1.73 -15.00
N ALA A 641 22.36 -2.10 -14.36
CA ALA A 641 22.06 -1.70 -13.00
C ALA A 641 23.12 -2.17 -12.00
N VAL A 642 23.57 -3.42 -12.12
CA VAL A 642 24.64 -3.99 -11.27
C VAL A 642 25.98 -3.29 -11.52
N LEU A 643 26.33 -3.02 -12.79
CA LEU A 643 27.56 -2.31 -13.13
C LEU A 643 27.57 -0.87 -12.62
N LEU A 644 26.45 -0.16 -12.73
CA LEU A 644 26.30 1.20 -12.20
C LEU A 644 26.35 1.23 -10.67
N ALA A 645 25.75 0.26 -9.98
CA ALA A 645 25.88 0.11 -8.53
C ALA A 645 27.34 -0.13 -8.12
N ALA A 646 28.07 -0.99 -8.84
CA ALA A 646 29.49 -1.23 -8.61
C ALA A 646 30.36 0.01 -8.89
N ALA A 647 30.04 0.80 -9.91
CA ALA A 647 30.71 2.07 -10.20
C ALA A 647 30.47 3.10 -9.09
N LEU A 648 29.22 3.25 -8.64
CA LEU A 648 28.84 4.13 -7.54
C LEU A 648 29.54 3.74 -6.24
N ALA A 649 29.70 2.44 -5.97
CA ALA A 649 30.42 1.91 -4.81
C ALA A 649 31.92 2.26 -4.78
N ARG A 650 32.53 2.59 -5.92
CA ARG A 650 33.94 3.00 -6.01
C ARG A 650 34.17 4.48 -5.72
N LEU A 651 33.13 5.32 -5.72
CA LEU A 651 33.27 6.75 -5.45
C LEU A 651 33.52 7.01 -3.96
N ARG A 652 34.66 7.62 -3.61
CA ARG A 652 35.00 8.03 -2.23
C ARG A 652 34.77 9.53 -2.04
N PHE A 653 33.89 9.89 -1.11
CA PHE A 653 33.59 11.28 -0.74
C PHE A 653 34.58 11.82 0.31
N LEU A 654 35.81 12.11 -0.11
CA LEU A 654 36.89 12.67 0.72
C LEU A 654 37.01 14.19 0.51
N ASN A 655 37.35 14.94 1.57
CA ASN A 655 37.65 16.37 1.45
C ASN A 655 39.02 16.53 0.75
N ARG A 656 39.04 17.10 -0.47
CA ARG A 656 40.26 17.27 -1.30
C ARG A 656 40.87 18.68 -1.23
N ARG A 657 40.39 19.54 -0.32
CA ARG A 657 40.86 20.93 -0.22
C ARG A 657 42.20 21.03 0.50
N SER A 658 43.05 21.96 0.06
CA SER A 658 44.42 22.16 0.59
C SER A 658 44.69 23.55 1.16
N SER A 659 43.75 24.48 1.04
CA SER A 659 43.86 25.87 1.52
C SER A 659 42.98 26.11 2.76
N ALA A 660 43.42 27.00 3.65
CA ALA A 660 42.59 27.49 4.74
C ALA A 660 41.33 28.15 4.17
N ASN A 661 40.18 27.84 4.76
CA ASN A 661 38.90 28.27 4.26
C ASN A 661 37.91 28.53 5.39
N VAL A 662 36.90 29.32 5.06
CA VAL A 662 35.80 29.66 5.94
C VAL A 662 34.51 29.26 5.24
N GLU A 663 33.68 28.52 5.96
CA GLU A 663 32.39 28.04 5.48
C GLU A 663 31.28 28.82 6.17
N ILE A 664 30.56 29.62 5.40
CA ILE A 664 29.45 30.45 5.89
C ILE A 664 28.17 29.62 5.78
N LEU A 665 27.47 29.46 6.89
CA LEU A 665 26.18 28.79 7.01
C LEU A 665 25.14 29.86 7.39
N ASP A 666 24.18 30.11 6.51
CA ASP A 666 23.05 31.02 6.80
C ASP A 666 22.19 30.51 7.99
N LEU A 667 21.47 31.40 8.69
CA LEU A 667 20.51 31.09 9.77
C LEU A 667 19.47 30.03 9.37
N ARG A 668 19.17 29.92 8.07
CA ARG A 668 18.22 28.95 7.49
C ARG A 668 18.90 27.71 6.87
N GLY A 669 20.22 27.57 7.01
CA GLY A 669 20.99 26.42 6.55
C GLY A 669 21.11 26.29 5.02
N ARG A 670 20.72 27.31 4.24
CA ARG A 670 20.78 27.31 2.77
C ARG A 670 21.76 28.35 2.24
N SER A 671 23.04 28.06 2.41
CA SER A 671 24.13 28.54 1.57
C SER A 671 25.39 27.91 2.16
N THR A 672 26.24 27.34 1.33
CA THR A 672 27.56 26.86 1.75
C THR A 672 28.58 27.63 0.92
N GLN A 673 28.59 28.95 1.07
CA GLN A 673 29.68 29.73 0.49
C GLN A 673 30.94 29.41 1.28
N VAL A 674 31.90 28.82 0.57
CA VAL A 674 33.22 28.52 1.11
C VAL A 674 34.16 29.54 0.51
N LEU A 675 34.70 30.42 1.34
CA LEU A 675 35.71 31.38 0.95
C LEU A 675 37.09 30.82 1.32
N ASN A 676 38.03 30.83 0.37
CA ASN A 676 39.42 30.54 0.68
C ASN A 676 40.07 31.78 1.32
N LEU A 677 40.81 31.59 2.41
CA LEU A 677 41.56 32.66 3.07
C LEU A 677 42.92 32.81 2.39
N SER A 678 42.99 33.61 1.31
CA SER A 678 44.21 33.86 0.55
C SER A 678 44.92 35.18 0.90
N GLY A 679 44.25 36.12 1.58
CA GLY A 679 44.81 37.41 1.99
C GLY A 679 45.36 37.43 3.42
N GLN A 680 46.10 38.49 3.79
CA GLN A 680 46.54 38.72 5.18
C GLN A 680 45.38 39.03 6.13
N GLN A 681 44.29 39.58 5.61
CA GLN A 681 43.07 39.87 6.36
C GLN A 681 41.86 39.48 5.52
N THR A 682 40.80 39.04 6.19
CA THR A 682 39.50 38.76 5.59
C THR A 682 38.44 39.41 6.45
N VAL A 683 37.83 40.47 5.95
CA VAL A 683 36.84 41.28 6.67
C VAL A 683 35.44 40.73 6.44
N ILE A 684 34.68 40.57 7.52
CA ILE A 684 33.29 40.09 7.54
C ILE A 684 32.42 41.23 8.06
N GLY A 685 31.40 41.63 7.30
CA GLY A 685 30.52 42.74 7.69
C GLY A 685 29.38 42.98 6.72
N ALA A 686 28.58 44.02 6.96
CA ALA A 686 27.42 44.39 6.14
C ALA A 686 27.78 45.24 4.91
N SER A 687 28.98 45.85 4.89
CA SER A 687 29.42 46.75 3.82
C SER A 687 29.81 45.98 2.55
N ALA A 688 29.62 46.62 1.40
CA ALA A 688 30.12 46.15 0.10
C ALA A 688 31.66 46.08 0.04
N ASP A 689 32.37 46.78 0.94
CA ASP A 689 33.83 46.76 1.05
C ASP A 689 34.36 45.60 1.91
N ALA A 690 33.49 44.76 2.48
CA ALA A 690 33.88 43.57 3.24
C ALA A 690 34.13 42.38 2.29
N ASP A 691 35.18 41.59 2.55
CA ASP A 691 35.47 40.37 1.78
C ASP A 691 34.34 39.33 1.89
N ILE A 692 33.64 39.32 3.02
CA ILE A 692 32.42 38.56 3.26
C ILE A 692 31.30 39.52 3.64
N THR A 693 30.41 39.82 2.69
CA THR A 693 29.26 40.71 2.89
C THR A 693 28.03 39.94 3.39
N LEU A 694 27.53 40.26 4.58
CA LEU A 694 26.31 39.72 5.19
C LEU A 694 25.26 40.85 5.37
N SER A 695 24.68 41.30 4.26
CA SER A 695 23.81 42.48 4.20
C SER A 695 22.37 42.29 4.73
N HIS A 696 21.98 41.07 5.11
CA HIS A 696 20.60 40.73 5.48
C HIS A 696 20.33 40.68 7.00
N SER A 697 21.28 41.12 7.83
CA SER A 697 21.16 41.05 9.28
C SER A 697 21.22 42.43 9.93
N PRO A 698 20.15 42.89 10.61
CA PRO A 698 20.03 44.25 11.11
C PRO A 698 21.08 44.58 12.18
N ASP A 699 21.62 43.57 12.87
CA ASP A 699 22.65 43.73 13.91
C ASP A 699 24.10 43.61 13.37
N MET A 700 24.28 43.41 12.06
CA MET A 700 25.59 43.29 11.42
C MET A 700 26.17 44.68 11.12
N GLN A 701 27.43 44.93 11.53
CA GLN A 701 28.13 46.19 11.23
C GLN A 701 28.90 46.12 9.91
N ASP A 702 29.23 47.27 9.34
CA ASP A 702 30.03 47.40 8.10
C ASP A 702 31.33 46.60 8.14
N LYS A 703 32.02 46.57 9.28
CA LYS A 703 33.19 45.71 9.57
C LYS A 703 33.01 45.04 10.94
N HIS A 704 32.30 43.92 10.98
CA HIS A 704 31.90 43.29 12.22
C HIS A 704 32.99 42.40 12.83
N ALA A 705 33.60 41.53 12.01
CA ALA A 705 34.70 40.66 12.41
C ALA A 705 35.75 40.57 11.29
N THR A 706 37.03 40.42 11.62
CA THR A 706 38.13 40.27 10.67
C THR A 706 38.97 39.07 11.07
N ILE A 707 39.19 38.15 10.13
CA ILE A 707 40.13 37.04 10.29
C ILE A 707 41.48 37.50 9.78
N VAL A 708 42.46 37.59 10.68
CA VAL A 708 43.82 38.05 10.39
C VAL A 708 44.75 36.85 10.37
N PHE A 709 45.58 36.74 9.33
CA PHE A 709 46.64 35.75 9.23
C PHE A 709 47.95 36.32 9.80
N ASP A 710 48.51 35.68 10.82
CA ASP A 710 49.83 36.00 11.37
C ASP A 710 50.90 35.16 10.66
N GLU A 711 51.68 35.78 9.77
CA GLU A 711 52.74 35.10 9.01
C GLU A 711 53.86 34.54 9.90
N LYS A 712 54.12 35.12 11.08
CA LYS A 712 55.22 34.67 11.97
C LYS A 712 54.84 33.43 12.75
N ARG A 713 53.57 33.33 13.16
CA ARG A 713 53.02 32.18 13.90
C ARG A 713 52.36 31.16 12.99
N GLY A 714 52.09 31.53 11.74
CA GLY A 714 51.36 30.74 10.78
C GLY A 714 49.94 30.43 11.25
N SER A 715 49.31 31.30 12.05
CA SER A 715 47.99 31.07 12.65
C SER A 715 46.98 32.16 12.26
N TYR A 716 45.69 31.83 12.37
CA TYR A 716 44.59 32.73 12.05
C TYR A 716 43.95 33.20 13.35
N THR A 717 43.65 34.50 13.46
CA THR A 717 42.99 35.08 14.64
C THR A 717 41.75 35.83 14.19
N VAL A 718 40.60 35.54 14.80
CA VAL A 718 39.41 36.39 14.64
C VAL A 718 39.54 37.60 15.57
N VAL A 719 39.32 38.79 15.02
CA VAL A 719 39.29 40.07 15.73
C VAL A 719 37.97 40.75 15.40
N SER A 720 37.18 41.12 16.40
CA SER A 720 35.88 41.74 16.19
C SER A 720 35.73 43.02 17.01
N VAL A 721 34.96 43.97 16.49
CA VAL A 721 34.70 45.26 17.16
C VAL A 721 33.69 45.06 18.29
N GLN A 722 32.70 44.20 18.08
CA GLN A 722 31.78 43.71 19.12
C GLN A 722 32.12 42.27 19.49
N PRO A 723 31.89 41.84 20.74
CA PRO A 723 32.09 40.44 21.11
C PRO A 723 31.30 39.49 20.20
N VAL A 724 31.98 38.53 19.59
CA VAL A 724 31.38 37.44 18.82
C VAL A 724 31.52 36.14 19.59
N GLU A 725 30.62 35.19 19.40
CA GLU A 725 30.73 33.88 20.03
C GLU A 725 31.63 32.97 19.19
N VAL A 726 32.67 32.41 19.81
CA VAL A 726 33.49 31.35 19.19
C VAL A 726 33.37 30.11 20.06
N ASN A 727 32.80 29.04 19.51
CA ASN A 727 32.40 27.81 20.21
C ASN A 727 31.57 28.14 21.47
N ASN A 728 30.56 29.01 21.33
CA ASN A 728 29.65 29.48 22.40
C ASN A 728 30.35 30.25 23.56
N HIS A 729 31.52 30.84 23.31
CA HIS A 729 32.19 31.77 24.24
C HIS A 729 32.34 33.16 23.61
N LEU A 730 31.86 34.19 24.28
CA LEU A 730 32.00 35.59 23.86
C LEU A 730 33.46 36.04 23.88
N THR A 731 33.96 36.53 22.75
CA THR A 731 35.33 37.04 22.60
C THR A 731 35.40 38.17 21.58
N THR A 732 36.35 39.09 21.77
CA THR A 732 36.70 40.13 20.79
C THR A 732 37.99 39.79 20.03
N ARG A 733 38.77 38.83 20.52
CA ARG A 733 40.02 38.37 19.89
C ARG A 733 40.31 36.93 20.28
N ARG A 734 40.40 36.02 19.30
CA ARG A 734 40.70 34.60 19.55
C ARG A 734 41.47 33.96 18.40
N GLU A 735 42.50 33.20 18.73
CA GLU A 735 43.23 32.36 17.76
C GLU A 735 42.34 31.18 17.36
N LEU A 736 42.22 30.92 16.06
CA LEU A 736 41.30 29.96 15.47
C LEU A 736 41.97 28.60 15.24
N GLU A 737 41.30 27.54 15.66
CA GLU A 737 41.65 26.15 15.40
C GLU A 737 40.74 25.53 14.32
N PRO A 738 41.22 24.55 13.53
CA PRO A 738 40.38 23.86 12.56
C PRO A 738 39.13 23.27 13.20
N GLY A 739 37.96 23.67 12.70
CA GLY A 739 36.64 23.28 13.20
C GLY A 739 36.03 24.24 14.22
N ASP A 740 36.65 25.39 14.49
CA ASP A 740 36.04 26.45 15.30
C ASP A 740 34.81 27.04 14.61
N VAL A 741 33.76 27.26 15.41
CA VAL A 741 32.48 27.82 14.99
C VAL A 741 32.37 29.23 15.53
N ILE A 742 32.24 30.21 14.64
CA ILE A 742 32.08 31.62 14.93
C ILE A 742 30.61 31.98 14.67
N GLN A 743 29.89 32.43 15.69
CA GLN A 743 28.51 32.86 15.59
C GLN A 743 28.46 34.37 15.34
N LEU A 744 27.93 34.74 14.18
CA LEU A 744 27.74 36.13 13.76
C LEU A 744 26.24 36.42 13.62
N PRO A 745 25.82 37.69 13.70
CA PRO A 745 24.43 38.05 13.43
C PRO A 745 24.03 37.60 12.02
N GLY A 746 23.10 36.65 11.89
CA GLY A 746 22.69 36.16 10.57
C GLY A 746 23.43 34.96 10.00
N ALA A 747 24.55 34.55 10.58
CA ALA A 747 25.36 33.48 10.01
C ALA A 747 26.19 32.73 11.05
N THR A 748 26.31 31.42 10.86
CA THR A 748 27.30 30.59 11.54
C THR A 748 28.47 30.36 10.60
N VAL A 749 29.67 30.70 11.05
CA VAL A 749 30.88 30.65 10.24
C VAL A 749 31.81 29.58 10.79
N VAL A 750 32.20 28.59 9.98
CA VAL A 750 33.10 27.51 10.41
C VAL A 750 34.48 27.70 9.79
N PHE A 751 35.50 27.86 10.63
CA PHE A 751 36.88 27.95 10.19
C PHE A 751 37.49 26.55 10.00
N ASP A 752 38.26 26.37 8.94
CA ASP A 752 38.97 25.12 8.67
C ASP A 752 40.31 25.35 7.99
N ARG A 753 41.29 24.54 8.39
CA ARG A 753 42.60 24.47 7.78
C ARG A 753 42.95 22.99 7.62
N PRO A 754 42.83 22.43 6.40
CA PRO A 754 43.16 21.04 6.14
C PRO A 754 44.63 20.78 6.45
N GLU A 755 44.93 19.85 7.37
CA GLU A 755 46.29 19.33 7.55
C GLU A 755 46.67 18.49 6.32
N ARG A 756 47.88 18.67 5.79
CA ARG A 756 48.37 17.82 4.69
C ARG A 756 48.42 16.38 5.21
N PRO A 757 47.86 15.39 4.49
CA PRO A 757 48.04 13.99 4.86
C PRO A 757 49.54 13.70 4.93
N SER A 758 50.01 13.12 6.04
CA SER A 758 51.35 12.57 6.10
C SER A 758 51.48 11.54 4.98
N ARG A 759 52.61 11.55 4.28
CA ARG A 759 52.84 10.82 3.03
C ARG A 759 52.99 9.29 3.21
N THR A 760 52.41 8.74 4.28
CA THR A 760 52.51 7.34 4.69
C THR A 760 51.13 6.85 5.06
N GLU A 761 50.29 6.56 4.06
CA GLU A 761 49.14 5.65 4.15
C GLU A 761 48.65 5.23 2.76
#